data_AF-A0A090YYB8-F1
#
_entry.id   AF-A0A090YYB8-F1
#
_cell.length_a   1.000
_cell.length_b   1.000
_cell.length_c   1.000
_cell.angle_alpha   90.00
_cell.angle_beta   90.00
_cell.angle_gamma   90.00
#
_symmetry.space_group_name_H-M   'P 1'
#
loop_
_entity.id
_entity.type
_entity.pdbx_description
1 polymer ?
#
loop_
_entity_poly.entity_id
_entity_poly.type
_entity_poly.pdbx_seq_one_letter_code
_entity_poly.pdbx_strand_id
1 'polypeptide(L)'
;MRILFLESHPMWIYGLPNGFRDIGYDVKVSGPLNKHIIYDLIKSFRPNLIVTMGWGPETASQLKQKWIFENTKKFNIPHIYWATEDPTSTEIFTLPYIQRTHPDFVFTICHDRVNFYKEMNIPAEHLDFGYHPIIHYPVQQDLKYRASVALVANGYPQKLSYFPKHFRHHSLKILIKPLLEQNIKIDFYGGYWSEMKGILGIDIPDSWIHGYIDYTSANKIYSSSDITLGLQNLPTQLTQRTYEILGSGGFLLTNDIPEIHRLFKVGRDLITSSSPVETVKLINYYLQHPGEREEIRKNGRKAVESHSYMKRAEFIIDVLTEYGIFNGKRSSYSFKKEIKKVYREGDFEFYNVCNGDTLCDIARELGININSIKILNNLISNKIYAGQPLKVKRVNQIQHTNYDYYTICHGDTLGSISKKFNISVEKIKIDNSMDSDWTYVGQLIKIDRGYTQFTFLPSTLISKGFINEKIISLTYNANGFADKTEEILEVLKKHNIQTTMFLTGKWVESFPTLARRIVLEGHEIANFSYSHSDLIRTPYENIIEEFKKTTDCFKDILKTEGVPLFRPPLGNWNKKILEIASKIGYPYTIHWNIDSNDWKESEVDSIVRKVMDNVKGGDIVLFHLNGNSTAAATDIIISELRKKKYKIVKVSEMLI
;
A
#
# COMPACT_ATOMS: atom_id res chain seq x y z
N MET A 1 -5.65 26.34 34.48
CA MET A 1 -4.45 25.66 33.94
C MET A 1 -4.16 26.18 32.54
N ARG A 2 -2.89 26.12 32.14
CA ARG A 2 -2.42 26.38 30.78
C ARG A 2 -2.13 25.08 30.05
N ILE A 3 -2.70 24.89 28.86
CA ILE A 3 -2.62 23.62 28.13
C ILE A 3 -2.03 23.88 26.75
N LEU A 4 -0.94 23.19 26.44
CA LEU A 4 -0.26 23.29 25.15
C LEU A 4 -0.58 22.07 24.29
N PHE A 5 -1.25 22.30 23.17
CA PHE A 5 -1.47 21.31 22.13
C PHE A 5 -0.35 21.39 21.10
N LEU A 6 0.28 20.24 20.82
CA LEU A 6 1.26 20.11 19.74
C LEU A 6 0.55 19.59 18.49
N GLU A 7 -0.06 20.51 17.74
CA GLU A 7 -0.94 20.20 16.62
C GLU A 7 -0.93 21.34 15.59
N SER A 8 -1.18 21.00 14.32
CA SER A 8 -1.26 21.93 13.20
C SER A 8 -2.39 21.60 12.22
N HIS A 9 -2.98 20.42 12.29
CA HIS A 9 -3.98 19.97 11.33
C HIS A 9 -5.32 20.71 11.53
N PRO A 10 -5.89 21.31 10.46
CA PRO A 10 -7.09 22.16 10.57
C PRO A 10 -8.29 21.49 11.26
N MET A 11 -8.47 20.18 11.11
CA MET A 11 -9.56 19.46 11.79
C MET A 11 -9.35 19.38 13.31
N TRP A 12 -8.13 19.14 13.77
CA TRP A 12 -7.85 18.84 15.18
C TRP A 12 -7.79 20.12 16.03
N ILE A 13 -7.32 21.23 15.46
CA ILE A 13 -7.20 22.51 16.18
C ILE A 13 -8.54 23.09 16.64
N TYR A 14 -9.64 22.69 15.99
CA TYR A 14 -11.00 23.13 16.32
C TYR A 14 -11.79 22.16 17.20
N GLY A 15 -11.21 20.99 17.52
CA GLY A 15 -11.85 19.97 18.35
C GLY A 15 -11.54 20.16 19.82
N LEU A 16 -10.75 19.22 20.37
CA LEU A 16 -10.40 19.17 21.79
C LEU A 16 -9.76 20.47 22.34
N PRO A 17 -8.89 21.19 21.61
CA PRO A 17 -8.37 22.48 22.08
C PRO A 17 -9.47 23.49 22.44
N ASN A 18 -10.56 23.55 21.66
CA ASN A 18 -11.67 24.42 21.98
C ASN A 18 -12.48 23.89 23.17
N GLY A 19 -12.65 22.58 23.30
CA GLY A 19 -13.30 21.99 24.49
C GLY A 19 -12.61 22.38 25.80
N PHE A 20 -11.28 22.45 25.81
CA PHE A 20 -10.54 22.94 26.97
C PHE A 20 -10.71 24.46 27.21
N ARG A 21 -10.89 25.26 26.14
CA ARG A 21 -11.22 26.69 26.27
C ARG A 21 -12.61 26.90 26.85
N ASP A 22 -13.58 26.08 26.43
CA ASP A 22 -14.97 26.16 26.90
C ASP A 22 -15.09 25.95 28.41
N ILE A 23 -14.25 25.09 28.99
CA ILE A 23 -14.19 24.87 30.46
C ILE A 23 -13.26 25.86 31.19
N GLY A 24 -12.84 26.94 30.51
CA GLY A 24 -12.12 28.07 31.11
C GLY A 24 -10.59 27.93 31.20
N TYR A 25 -9.98 26.98 30.49
CA TYR A 25 -8.52 26.88 30.45
C TYR A 25 -7.89 27.77 29.37
N ASP A 26 -6.67 28.23 29.65
CA ASP A 26 -5.85 28.96 28.69
C ASP A 26 -5.15 27.94 27.78
N VAL A 27 -5.47 27.96 26.49
CA VAL A 27 -5.08 26.91 25.53
C VAL A 27 -4.31 27.51 24.36
N LYS A 28 -3.09 27.01 24.16
CA LYS A 28 -2.24 27.34 23.01
C LYS A 28 -2.06 26.13 22.11
N VAL A 29 -2.13 26.35 20.80
CA VAL A 29 -1.86 25.35 19.76
C VAL A 29 -0.54 25.73 19.10
N SER A 30 0.37 24.77 18.92
CA SER A 30 1.72 25.06 18.44
C SER A 30 1.78 25.51 16.99
N GLY A 31 0.90 25.00 16.13
CA GLY A 31 1.14 24.99 14.68
C GLY A 31 2.26 24.01 14.31
N PRO A 32 2.81 24.10 13.09
CA PRO A 32 3.84 23.18 12.61
C PRO A 32 5.09 23.15 13.50
N LEU A 33 5.49 21.97 13.93
CA LEU A 33 6.65 21.78 14.79
C LEU A 33 7.97 21.95 14.03
N ASN A 34 8.87 22.70 14.64
CA ASN A 34 10.28 22.78 14.29
C ASN A 34 11.14 22.55 15.55
N LYS A 35 12.47 22.51 15.38
CA LYS A 35 13.43 22.17 16.45
C LYS A 35 13.30 23.05 17.71
N HIS A 36 12.86 24.31 17.58
CA HIS A 36 12.87 25.29 18.67
C HIS A 36 11.48 25.59 19.25
N ILE A 37 10.42 25.43 18.46
CA ILE A 37 9.08 25.92 18.82
C ILE A 37 8.53 25.34 20.13
N ILE A 38 8.78 24.06 20.43
CA ILE A 38 8.29 23.43 21.67
C ILE A 38 8.97 24.10 22.88
N TYR A 39 10.29 24.29 22.81
CA TYR A 39 11.07 24.95 23.86
C TYR A 39 10.60 26.40 24.08
N ASP A 40 10.42 27.15 22.99
CA ASP A 40 10.02 28.57 23.03
C ASP A 40 8.60 28.73 23.60
N LEU A 41 7.68 27.84 23.20
CA LEU A 41 6.33 27.81 23.74
C LEU A 41 6.33 27.42 25.22
N ILE A 42 7.12 26.44 25.65
CA ILE A 42 7.22 26.10 27.08
C ILE A 42 7.76 27.29 27.89
N LYS A 43 8.78 27.99 27.40
CA LYS A 43 9.36 29.15 28.09
C LYS A 43 8.40 30.34 28.20
N SER A 44 7.70 30.66 27.11
CA SER A 44 6.79 31.81 27.03
C SER A 44 5.42 31.53 27.66
N PHE A 45 4.85 30.36 27.36
CA PHE A 45 3.50 30.00 27.78
C PHE A 45 3.46 29.31 29.14
N ARG A 46 4.51 28.56 29.52
CA ARG A 46 4.62 27.79 30.78
C ARG A 46 3.40 26.86 31.02
N PRO A 47 3.17 25.88 30.12
CA PRO A 47 2.01 25.00 30.22
C PRO A 47 2.08 24.08 31.44
N ASN A 48 0.91 23.77 32.00
CA ASN A 48 0.71 22.76 33.03
C ASN A 48 0.50 21.36 32.45
N LEU A 49 0.11 21.26 31.18
CA LEU A 49 -0.18 20.02 30.46
C LEU A 49 0.21 20.18 28.99
N ILE A 50 0.84 19.15 28.43
CA ILE A 50 1.09 19.03 26.99
C ILE A 50 0.22 17.90 26.43
N VAL A 51 -0.47 18.17 25.34
CA VAL A 51 -1.35 17.21 24.66
C VAL A 51 -0.88 17.00 23.24
N THR A 52 -0.74 15.74 22.85
CA THR A 52 -0.59 15.31 21.45
C THR A 52 -1.76 14.39 21.09
N MET A 53 -2.11 14.33 19.82
CA MET A 53 -3.20 13.46 19.37
C MET A 53 -2.95 12.95 17.96
N GLY A 54 -3.43 11.74 17.72
CA GLY A 54 -3.59 11.16 16.40
C GLY A 54 -2.31 10.91 15.61
N TRP A 55 -2.48 10.24 14.48
CA TRP A 55 -1.46 10.15 13.44
C TRP A 55 -1.51 11.36 12.50
N GLY A 56 -0.81 12.43 12.86
CA GLY A 56 -0.83 13.71 12.16
C GLY A 56 0.56 14.25 11.82
N PRO A 57 0.64 15.42 11.15
CA PRO A 57 1.90 16.03 10.74
C PRO A 57 2.90 16.28 11.89
N GLU A 58 2.39 16.48 13.12
CA GLU A 58 3.22 16.79 14.30
C GLU A 58 3.67 15.55 15.07
N THR A 59 2.96 14.43 14.92
CA THR A 59 3.24 13.18 15.62
C THR A 59 3.87 12.13 14.72
N ALA A 60 3.79 12.26 13.39
CA ALA A 60 4.26 11.28 12.43
C ALA A 60 5.78 11.07 12.38
N SER A 61 6.57 12.13 12.53
CA SER A 61 8.02 12.08 12.34
C SER A 61 8.74 11.64 13.60
N GLN A 62 9.65 10.66 13.50
CA GLN A 62 10.51 10.26 14.62
C GLN A 62 11.35 11.42 15.18
N LEU A 63 11.79 12.34 14.31
CA LEU A 63 12.53 13.53 14.72
C LEU A 63 11.66 14.46 15.58
N LYS A 64 10.41 14.70 15.18
CA LYS A 64 9.45 15.49 15.97
C LYS A 64 9.12 14.79 17.29
N GLN A 65 8.90 13.47 17.27
CA GLN A 65 8.67 12.66 18.47
C GLN A 65 9.83 12.78 19.47
N LYS A 66 11.08 12.79 18.98
CA LYS A 66 12.26 13.05 19.82
C LYS A 66 12.20 14.43 20.48
N TRP A 67 11.85 15.49 19.73
CA TRP A 67 11.70 16.83 20.30
C TRP A 67 10.61 16.89 21.37
N ILE A 68 9.49 16.19 21.17
CA ILE A 68 8.40 16.08 22.15
C ILE A 68 8.93 15.44 23.43
N PHE A 69 9.60 14.28 23.32
CA PHE A 69 10.19 13.57 24.47
C PHE A 69 11.21 14.43 25.22
N GLU A 70 12.18 15.00 24.52
CA GLU A 70 13.26 15.79 25.13
C GLU A 70 12.71 16.98 25.90
N ASN A 71 11.72 17.70 25.35
CA ASN A 71 11.17 18.88 26.00
C ASN A 71 10.23 18.52 27.17
N THR A 72 9.34 17.54 27.00
CA THR A 72 8.41 17.12 28.07
C THR A 72 9.19 16.60 29.29
N LYS A 73 10.24 15.80 29.07
CA LYS A 73 11.12 15.33 30.15
C LYS A 73 12.00 16.42 30.75
N LYS A 74 12.66 17.25 29.92
CA LYS A 74 13.53 18.34 30.40
C LYS A 74 12.80 19.33 31.32
N PHE A 75 11.56 19.66 30.99
CA PHE A 75 10.76 20.62 31.76
C PHE A 75 9.83 19.96 32.77
N ASN A 76 9.78 18.63 32.82
CA ASN A 76 8.93 17.83 33.70
C ASN A 76 7.44 18.23 33.64
N ILE A 77 6.92 18.44 32.43
CA ILE A 77 5.52 18.82 32.18
C ILE A 77 4.76 17.55 31.80
N PRO A 78 3.60 17.24 32.42
CA PRO A 78 2.84 16.06 32.07
C PRO A 78 2.45 16.08 30.59
N HIS A 79 2.67 14.96 29.92
CA HIS A 79 2.37 14.74 28.52
C HIS A 79 1.28 13.67 28.39
N ILE A 80 0.17 13.97 27.73
CA ILE A 80 -0.83 12.96 27.40
C ILE A 80 -0.92 12.78 25.89
N TYR A 81 -1.29 11.56 25.48
CA TYR A 81 -1.52 11.22 24.09
C TYR A 81 -2.94 10.72 23.86
N TRP A 82 -3.65 11.28 22.88
CA TRP A 82 -4.95 10.76 22.44
C TRP A 82 -4.81 9.98 21.12
N ALA A 83 -4.90 8.66 21.21
CA ALA A 83 -4.77 7.71 20.11
C ALA A 83 -6.10 7.60 19.32
N THR A 84 -6.24 8.44 18.30
CA THR A 84 -7.44 8.52 17.44
C THR A 84 -7.43 7.51 16.27
N GLU A 85 -6.34 6.77 16.13
CA GLU A 85 -6.09 5.79 15.06
C GLU A 85 -6.21 4.34 15.54
N ASP A 86 -6.43 4.15 16.84
CA ASP A 86 -6.72 2.85 17.41
C ASP A 86 -8.08 2.31 16.93
N PRO A 87 -8.26 0.98 16.89
CA PRO A 87 -7.24 -0.07 16.97
C PRO A 87 -6.51 -0.29 15.62
N THR A 88 -6.94 0.40 14.56
CA THR A 88 -6.49 0.15 13.18
C THR A 88 -4.99 0.36 12.99
N SER A 89 -4.38 1.21 13.80
CA SER A 89 -2.95 1.53 13.69
C SER A 89 -2.20 1.42 15.02
N THR A 90 -2.72 0.66 15.97
CA THR A 90 -2.13 0.51 17.31
C THR A 90 -0.69 0.01 17.25
N GLU A 91 -0.46 -1.11 16.58
CA GLU A 91 0.84 -1.77 16.55
C GLU A 91 1.87 -1.02 15.70
N ILE A 92 1.39 -0.28 14.69
CA ILE A 92 2.20 0.30 13.62
C ILE A 92 2.57 1.76 13.91
N PHE A 93 1.79 2.43 14.74
CA PHE A 93 1.96 3.84 15.01
C PHE A 93 1.80 4.17 16.50
N THR A 94 0.65 3.87 17.10
CA THR A 94 0.35 4.25 18.50
C THR A 94 1.42 3.75 19.46
N LEU A 95 1.74 2.46 19.39
CA LEU A 95 2.73 1.80 20.24
C LEU A 95 4.16 2.33 20.01
N PRO A 96 4.69 2.39 18.77
CA PRO A 96 5.96 3.06 18.50
C PRO A 96 6.01 4.53 18.96
N TYR A 97 4.91 5.27 18.84
CA TYR A 97 4.80 6.66 19.30
C TYR A 97 4.92 6.75 20.82
N ILE A 98 4.14 5.95 21.56
CA ILE A 98 4.22 5.87 23.03
C ILE A 98 5.63 5.48 23.45
N GLN A 99 6.27 4.52 22.77
CA GLN A 99 7.63 4.10 23.06
C GLN A 99 8.68 5.21 22.90
N ARG A 100 8.52 6.12 21.92
CA ARG A 100 9.48 7.20 21.72
C ARG A 100 9.18 8.43 22.56
N THR A 101 7.90 8.73 22.77
CA THR A 101 7.48 9.98 23.45
C THR A 101 7.22 9.81 24.94
N HIS A 102 6.99 8.58 25.42
CA HIS A 102 6.72 8.26 26.82
C HIS A 102 5.65 9.17 27.46
N PRO A 103 4.43 9.24 26.90
CA PRO A 103 3.34 10.01 27.49
C PRO A 103 2.99 9.48 28.88
N ASP A 104 2.68 10.36 29.81
CA ASP A 104 2.25 10.01 31.16
C ASP A 104 0.86 9.36 31.17
N PHE A 105 0.04 9.59 30.15
CA PHE A 105 -1.29 8.98 30.02
C PHE A 105 -1.72 8.83 28.55
N VAL A 106 -2.47 7.77 28.24
CA VAL A 106 -3.02 7.52 26.90
C VAL A 106 -4.54 7.50 26.93
N PHE A 107 -5.18 8.36 26.15
CA PHE A 107 -6.60 8.18 25.82
C PHE A 107 -6.72 7.43 24.50
N THR A 108 -7.65 6.50 24.38
CA THR A 108 -7.90 5.75 23.13
C THR A 108 -9.36 5.82 22.73
N ILE A 109 -9.64 5.92 21.43
CA ILE A 109 -11.02 5.87 20.91
C ILE A 109 -11.61 4.45 20.87
N CYS A 110 -10.84 3.44 21.32
CA CYS A 110 -11.21 2.04 21.26
C CYS A 110 -11.23 1.42 22.67
N HIS A 111 -12.42 1.02 23.14
CA HIS A 111 -12.58 0.39 24.46
C HIS A 111 -11.65 -0.81 24.67
N ASP A 112 -11.57 -1.71 23.69
CA ASP A 112 -10.77 -2.94 23.80
C ASP A 112 -9.27 -2.65 23.97
N ARG A 113 -8.79 -1.46 23.58
CA ARG A 113 -7.38 -1.07 23.73
C ARG A 113 -7.03 -0.54 25.11
N VAL A 114 -8.02 -0.22 25.95
CA VAL A 114 -7.74 0.24 27.32
C VAL A 114 -7.04 -0.84 28.14
N ASN A 115 -7.60 -2.06 28.18
CA ASN A 115 -7.00 -3.17 28.91
C ASN A 115 -5.65 -3.58 28.31
N PHE A 116 -5.55 -3.57 26.98
CA PHE A 116 -4.30 -3.80 26.28
C PHE A 116 -3.16 -2.88 26.75
N TYR A 117 -3.41 -1.58 26.92
CA TYR A 117 -2.41 -0.65 27.45
C TYR A 117 -2.13 -0.88 28.94
N LYS A 118 -3.16 -1.12 29.75
CA LYS A 118 -3.01 -1.38 31.19
C LYS A 118 -2.18 -2.63 31.46
N GLU A 119 -2.33 -3.69 30.67
CA GLU A 119 -1.49 -4.91 30.73
C GLU A 119 -0.01 -4.63 30.44
N MET A 120 0.28 -3.59 29.66
CA MET A 120 1.64 -3.10 29.39
C MET A 120 2.14 -2.08 30.44
N ASN A 121 1.39 -1.86 31.52
CA ASN A 121 1.61 -0.82 32.53
C ASN A 121 1.57 0.61 31.97
N ILE A 122 0.88 0.84 30.85
CA ILE A 122 0.63 2.17 30.29
C ILE A 122 -0.73 2.64 30.82
N PRO A 123 -0.80 3.72 31.61
CA PRO A 123 -2.08 4.25 32.07
C PRO A 123 -2.90 4.74 30.90
N ALA A 124 -4.12 4.24 30.80
CA ALA A 124 -5.00 4.56 29.70
C ALA A 124 -6.47 4.52 30.10
N GLU A 125 -7.28 5.32 29.39
CA GLU A 125 -8.74 5.28 29.46
C GLU A 125 -9.38 5.51 28.09
N HIS A 126 -10.64 5.08 27.96
CA HIS A 126 -11.40 5.27 26.74
C HIS A 126 -11.89 6.73 26.59
N LEU A 127 -11.76 7.29 25.38
CA LEU A 127 -12.24 8.62 25.03
C LEU A 127 -12.80 8.64 23.61
N ASP A 128 -14.12 8.63 23.49
CA ASP A 128 -14.84 8.84 22.24
C ASP A 128 -14.46 10.17 21.57
N PHE A 129 -14.59 10.22 20.23
CA PHE A 129 -14.70 11.49 19.54
C PHE A 129 -15.87 12.34 20.08
N GLY A 130 -15.87 13.60 19.67
CA GLY A 130 -16.98 14.52 19.90
C GLY A 130 -17.10 15.53 18.77
N TYR A 131 -17.94 16.53 18.99
CA TYR A 131 -18.07 17.70 18.11
C TYR A 131 -17.85 18.99 18.90
N HIS A 132 -17.55 20.07 18.18
CA HIS A 132 -17.47 21.40 18.79
C HIS A 132 -18.68 22.24 18.35
N PRO A 133 -19.52 22.75 19.27
CA PRO A 133 -20.79 23.40 18.92
C PRO A 133 -20.62 24.73 18.18
N ILE A 134 -19.46 25.40 18.25
CA ILE A 134 -19.20 26.61 17.43
C ILE A 134 -18.89 26.25 15.97
N ILE A 135 -18.44 25.03 15.69
CA ILE A 135 -18.06 24.59 14.34
C ILE A 135 -19.20 23.81 13.70
N HIS A 136 -19.78 22.89 14.45
CA HIS A 136 -20.86 22.01 14.01
C HIS A 136 -22.13 22.37 14.76
N TYR A 137 -22.82 23.38 14.23
CA TYR A 137 -24.15 23.83 14.65
C TYR A 137 -25.06 23.94 13.42
N PRO A 138 -26.39 23.89 13.60
CA PRO A 138 -27.31 24.05 12.49
C PRO A 138 -27.23 25.45 11.91
N VAL A 139 -27.11 25.52 10.59
CA VAL A 139 -27.17 26.76 9.82
C VAL A 139 -28.42 26.80 8.96
N GLN A 140 -28.79 27.99 8.50
CA GLN A 140 -29.81 28.12 7.46
C GLN A 140 -29.34 27.35 6.21
N GLN A 141 -30.28 26.65 5.57
CA GLN A 141 -29.98 25.89 4.36
C GLN A 141 -29.32 26.78 3.30
N ASP A 142 -28.15 26.35 2.85
CA ASP A 142 -27.36 27.01 1.82
C ASP A 142 -27.66 26.31 0.48
N LEU A 143 -28.22 27.05 -0.48
CA LEU A 143 -28.57 26.53 -1.80
C LEU A 143 -27.38 25.91 -2.53
N LYS A 144 -26.15 26.38 -2.24
CA LYS A 144 -24.92 25.83 -2.82
C LYS A 144 -24.66 24.38 -2.38
N TYR A 145 -25.04 24.04 -1.15
CA TYR A 145 -24.75 22.74 -0.54
C TYR A 145 -25.99 21.84 -0.44
N ARG A 146 -27.11 22.24 -1.05
CA ARG A 146 -28.35 21.49 -1.02
C ARG A 146 -28.19 20.18 -1.80
N ALA A 147 -28.46 19.06 -1.12
CA ALA A 147 -28.38 17.73 -1.70
C ALA A 147 -29.50 16.84 -1.15
N SER A 148 -30.08 15.99 -2.00
CA SER A 148 -31.04 14.97 -1.55
C SER A 148 -30.35 13.94 -0.63
N VAL A 149 -29.15 13.51 -1.03
CA VAL A 149 -28.28 12.61 -0.26
C VAL A 149 -26.85 13.12 -0.39
N ALA A 150 -26.16 13.31 0.74
CA ALA A 150 -24.77 13.76 0.76
C ALA A 150 -23.88 12.82 1.58
N LEU A 151 -22.59 12.82 1.24
CA LEU A 151 -21.55 12.15 2.02
C LEU A 151 -20.34 13.06 2.15
N VAL A 152 -19.88 13.30 3.39
CA VAL A 152 -18.62 14.01 3.67
C VAL A 152 -17.61 13.03 4.26
N ALA A 153 -16.75 12.47 3.40
CA ALA A 153 -15.68 11.55 3.77
C ALA A 153 -14.67 11.41 2.63
N ASN A 154 -13.49 10.85 2.90
CA ASN A 154 -12.56 10.47 1.83
C ASN A 154 -12.79 9.00 1.40
N GLY A 155 -12.54 8.70 0.13
CA GLY A 155 -12.69 7.34 -0.44
C GLY A 155 -11.58 6.36 0.00
N TYR A 156 -10.33 6.82 0.07
CA TYR A 156 -9.14 6.03 0.43
C TYR A 156 -8.98 4.69 -0.32
N PRO A 157 -9.11 4.64 -1.65
CA PRO A 157 -9.08 3.38 -2.42
C PRO A 157 -7.78 2.59 -2.21
N GLN A 158 -6.65 3.28 -2.12
CA GLN A 158 -5.33 2.67 -1.89
C GLN A 158 -5.24 2.02 -0.49
N LYS A 159 -5.71 2.69 0.56
CA LYS A 159 -5.71 2.10 1.91
C LYS A 159 -6.64 0.88 1.95
N LEU A 160 -7.82 0.99 1.35
CA LEU A 160 -8.79 -0.10 1.33
C LEU A 160 -8.32 -1.31 0.50
N SER A 161 -7.54 -1.11 -0.56
CA SER A 161 -6.96 -2.23 -1.31
C SER A 161 -5.91 -2.99 -0.51
N TYR A 162 -5.16 -2.32 0.38
CA TYR A 162 -4.23 -2.99 1.31
C TYR A 162 -4.93 -3.75 2.43
N PHE A 163 -6.12 -3.30 2.84
CA PHE A 163 -6.88 -3.89 3.94
C PHE A 163 -8.26 -4.40 3.49
N PRO A 164 -8.33 -5.53 2.75
CA PRO A 164 -9.59 -6.06 2.22
C PRO A 164 -10.58 -6.49 3.31
N LYS A 165 -10.12 -6.73 4.54
CA LYS A 165 -10.96 -7.04 5.71
C LYS A 165 -11.36 -5.82 6.54
N HIS A 166 -10.92 -4.61 6.16
CA HIS A 166 -11.27 -3.40 6.90
C HIS A 166 -12.79 -3.18 6.84
N PHE A 167 -13.43 -2.93 7.99
CA PHE A 167 -14.90 -2.84 8.08
C PHE A 167 -15.50 -1.72 7.22
N ARG A 168 -14.72 -0.69 6.87
CA ARG A 168 -15.08 0.30 5.84
C ARG A 168 -15.59 -0.28 4.52
N HIS A 169 -15.08 -1.45 4.07
CA HIS A 169 -15.61 -2.15 2.89
C HIS A 169 -17.07 -2.54 3.08
N HIS A 170 -17.42 -3.04 4.27
CA HIS A 170 -18.79 -3.36 4.64
C HIS A 170 -19.67 -2.10 4.67
N SER A 171 -19.17 -0.99 5.23
CA SER A 171 -19.88 0.29 5.20
C SER A 171 -20.19 0.76 3.78
N LEU A 172 -19.21 0.73 2.87
CA LEU A 172 -19.41 1.10 1.46
C LEU A 172 -20.40 0.17 0.76
N LYS A 173 -20.32 -1.13 1.01
CA LYS A 173 -21.23 -2.14 0.45
C LYS A 173 -22.68 -1.93 0.87
N ILE A 174 -22.93 -1.52 2.12
CA ILE A 174 -24.29 -1.29 2.64
C ILE A 174 -24.82 0.07 2.21
N LEU A 175 -24.02 1.14 2.32
CA LEU A 175 -24.53 2.50 2.27
C LEU A 175 -24.35 3.19 0.92
N ILE A 176 -23.33 2.80 0.13
CA ILE A 176 -22.96 3.52 -1.09
C ILE A 176 -23.28 2.71 -2.34
N LYS A 177 -22.72 1.50 -2.43
CA LYS A 177 -22.84 0.64 -3.60
C LYS A 177 -24.29 0.47 -4.10
N PRO A 178 -25.29 0.14 -3.25
CA PRO A 178 -26.66 -0.07 -3.74
C PRO A 178 -27.32 1.20 -4.28
N LEU A 179 -26.92 2.39 -3.81
CA LEU A 179 -27.45 3.65 -4.34
C LEU A 179 -26.87 3.94 -5.72
N LEU A 180 -25.58 3.67 -5.93
CA LEU A 180 -24.94 3.78 -7.25
C LEU A 180 -25.56 2.78 -8.24
N GLU A 181 -25.79 1.54 -7.83
CA GLU A 181 -26.42 0.50 -8.67
C GLU A 181 -27.85 0.85 -9.10
N GLN A 182 -28.57 1.64 -8.29
CA GLN A 182 -29.92 2.14 -8.58
C GLN A 182 -29.93 3.54 -9.20
N ASN A 183 -28.77 4.09 -9.55
CA ASN A 183 -28.60 5.44 -10.07
C ASN A 183 -29.22 6.54 -9.17
N ILE A 184 -29.19 6.33 -7.85
CA ILE A 184 -29.60 7.31 -6.86
C ILE A 184 -28.39 8.21 -6.56
N LYS A 185 -28.52 9.50 -6.89
CA LYS A 185 -27.45 10.48 -6.71
C LYS A 185 -27.04 10.63 -5.25
N ILE A 186 -25.74 10.56 -5.00
CA ILE A 186 -25.10 10.99 -3.76
C ILE A 186 -24.15 12.13 -4.11
N ASP A 187 -24.24 13.26 -3.41
CA ASP A 187 -23.26 14.34 -3.51
C ASP A 187 -22.06 14.04 -2.60
N PHE A 188 -20.95 13.61 -3.21
CA PHE A 188 -19.71 13.19 -2.55
C PHE A 188 -18.78 14.38 -2.31
N TYR A 189 -18.49 14.66 -1.04
CA TYR A 189 -17.51 15.65 -0.61
C TYR A 189 -16.33 14.94 0.07
N GLY A 190 -15.12 15.28 -0.34
CA GLY A 190 -13.85 14.69 0.09
C GLY A 190 -13.01 14.20 -1.09
N GLY A 191 -11.81 13.71 -0.78
CA GLY A 191 -10.84 13.25 -1.77
C GLY A 191 -11.04 11.79 -2.21
N TYR A 192 -10.44 11.46 -3.36
CA TYR A 192 -10.26 10.10 -3.89
C TYR A 192 -11.53 9.36 -4.34
N TRP A 193 -12.70 10.03 -4.46
CA TRP A 193 -13.94 9.37 -4.88
C TRP A 193 -13.92 8.90 -6.33
N SER A 194 -13.26 9.64 -7.24
CA SER A 194 -13.11 9.25 -8.66
C SER A 194 -12.27 7.99 -8.85
N GLU A 195 -11.48 7.61 -7.86
CA GLU A 195 -10.60 6.43 -7.88
C GLU A 195 -11.25 5.17 -7.27
N MET A 196 -12.52 5.25 -6.85
CA MET A 196 -13.17 4.18 -6.07
C MET A 196 -13.69 3.00 -6.89
N LYS A 197 -13.62 3.03 -8.23
CA LYS A 197 -14.13 1.95 -9.11
C LYS A 197 -13.60 0.57 -8.70
N GLY A 198 -12.32 0.45 -8.38
CA GLY A 198 -11.70 -0.83 -8.00
C GLY A 198 -12.26 -1.42 -6.69
N ILE A 199 -12.83 -0.59 -5.82
CA ILE A 199 -13.42 -1.01 -4.54
C ILE A 199 -14.93 -1.24 -4.68
N LEU A 200 -15.63 -0.32 -5.36
CA LEU A 200 -17.09 -0.36 -5.48
C LEU A 200 -17.57 -1.29 -6.60
N GLY A 201 -16.75 -1.50 -7.64
CA GLY A 201 -17.11 -2.20 -8.87
C GLY A 201 -17.96 -1.38 -9.83
N ILE A 202 -18.17 -0.09 -9.54
CA ILE A 202 -18.98 0.85 -10.31
C ILE A 202 -18.32 2.24 -10.25
N ASP A 203 -18.36 2.96 -11.36
CA ASP A 203 -17.86 4.34 -11.43
C ASP A 203 -18.83 5.31 -10.76
N ILE A 204 -18.29 6.33 -10.09
CA ILE A 204 -19.07 7.44 -9.57
C ILE A 204 -19.04 8.54 -10.66
N PRO A 205 -20.20 9.04 -11.12
CA PRO A 205 -20.21 10.13 -12.09
C PRO A 205 -19.47 11.37 -11.56
N ASP A 206 -18.62 11.99 -12.40
CA ASP A 206 -17.82 13.17 -11.99
C ASP A 206 -18.71 14.32 -11.49
N SER A 207 -19.91 14.48 -12.04
CA SER A 207 -20.89 15.49 -11.60
C SER A 207 -21.45 15.27 -10.20
N TRP A 208 -21.16 14.12 -9.58
CA TRP A 208 -21.57 13.78 -8.21
C TRP A 208 -20.44 14.04 -7.20
N ILE A 209 -19.23 14.35 -7.68
CA ILE A 209 -18.03 14.54 -6.87
C ILE A 209 -17.71 16.04 -6.76
N HIS A 210 -17.71 16.55 -5.53
CA HIS A 210 -17.51 17.98 -5.23
C HIS A 210 -16.11 18.32 -4.69
N GLY A 211 -15.27 17.31 -4.50
CA GLY A 211 -13.92 17.47 -3.98
C GLY A 211 -13.86 17.87 -2.51
N TYR A 212 -12.72 18.41 -2.08
CA TYR A 212 -12.46 18.74 -0.68
C TYR A 212 -13.32 19.90 -0.19
N ILE A 213 -13.85 19.76 1.03
CA ILE A 213 -14.46 20.86 1.78
C ILE A 213 -13.67 21.14 3.06
N ASP A 214 -13.50 22.43 3.37
CA ASP A 214 -12.90 22.85 4.64
C ASP A 214 -13.70 22.34 5.83
N TYR A 215 -13.00 21.90 6.87
CA TYR A 215 -13.60 21.34 8.07
C TYR A 215 -14.65 22.26 8.73
N THR A 216 -14.40 23.57 8.74
CA THR A 216 -15.29 24.58 9.34
C THR A 216 -16.53 24.86 8.50
N SER A 217 -16.58 24.37 7.26
CA SER A 217 -17.71 24.52 6.35
C SER A 217 -18.55 23.24 6.21
N ALA A 218 -18.13 22.12 6.81
CA ALA A 218 -18.84 20.86 6.68
C ALA A 218 -20.26 20.90 7.26
N ASN A 219 -20.49 21.70 8.31
CA ASN A 219 -21.81 21.90 8.92
C ASN A 219 -22.86 22.46 7.93
N LYS A 220 -22.43 23.22 6.92
CA LYS A 220 -23.30 23.74 5.86
C LYS A 220 -23.87 22.62 5.00
N ILE A 221 -23.06 21.61 4.67
CA ILE A 221 -23.55 20.42 3.96
C ILE A 221 -24.51 19.65 4.85
N TYR A 222 -24.12 19.39 6.10
CA TYR A 222 -24.95 18.61 7.03
C TYR A 222 -26.32 19.24 7.27
N SER A 223 -26.39 20.57 7.40
CA SER A 223 -27.63 21.32 7.60
C SER A 223 -28.47 21.45 6.32
N SER A 224 -27.83 21.47 5.15
CA SER A 224 -28.49 21.69 3.85
C SER A 224 -28.89 20.40 3.14
N SER A 225 -28.39 19.26 3.60
CA SER A 225 -28.67 17.96 3.00
C SER A 225 -29.89 17.31 3.63
N ASP A 226 -30.74 16.77 2.77
CA ASP A 226 -31.96 16.05 3.11
C ASP A 226 -31.65 14.77 3.89
N ILE A 227 -30.63 14.02 3.48
CA ILE A 227 -30.06 12.85 4.16
C ILE A 227 -28.54 12.93 4.07
N THR A 228 -27.83 12.76 5.20
CA THR A 228 -26.37 12.63 5.23
C THR A 228 -25.98 11.20 5.57
N LEU A 229 -25.17 10.58 4.72
CA LEU A 229 -24.63 9.24 4.95
C LEU A 229 -23.43 9.30 5.88
N GLY A 230 -23.44 8.48 6.93
CA GLY A 230 -22.33 8.31 7.87
C GLY A 230 -21.67 6.95 7.68
N LEU A 231 -20.51 6.91 7.04
CA LEU A 231 -19.76 5.67 6.90
C LEU A 231 -18.92 5.39 8.15
N GLN A 232 -19.00 4.17 8.69
CA GLN A 232 -18.20 3.74 9.83
C GLN A 232 -16.88 3.07 9.41
N ASN A 233 -15.95 2.93 10.34
CA ASN A 233 -14.65 2.29 10.10
C ASN A 233 -14.52 0.96 10.82
N LEU A 234 -15.25 0.75 11.91
CA LEU A 234 -15.28 -0.43 12.77
C LEU A 234 -16.65 -0.53 13.47
N PRO A 235 -17.05 -1.71 13.96
CA PRO A 235 -18.32 -1.90 14.67
C PRO A 235 -18.31 -1.46 16.14
N THR A 236 -17.12 -1.29 16.74
CA THR A 236 -16.92 -1.05 18.18
C THR A 236 -16.50 0.39 18.52
N GLN A 237 -16.56 1.30 17.55
CA GLN A 237 -16.30 2.73 17.74
C GLN A 237 -17.06 3.55 16.71
N LEU A 238 -17.43 4.78 17.06
CA LEU A 238 -18.06 5.71 16.11
C LEU A 238 -17.03 6.61 15.45
N THR A 239 -17.27 6.93 14.18
CA THR A 239 -16.51 7.99 13.51
C THR A 239 -16.88 9.37 14.05
N GLN A 240 -15.92 10.29 14.01
CA GLN A 240 -16.13 11.70 14.38
C GLN A 240 -17.34 12.32 13.64
N ARG A 241 -17.57 11.93 12.38
CA ARG A 241 -18.66 12.45 11.55
C ARG A 241 -20.04 12.16 12.13
N THR A 242 -20.22 11.07 12.88
CA THR A 242 -21.49 10.79 13.56
C THR A 242 -21.89 11.95 14.47
N TYR A 243 -20.96 12.43 15.30
CA TYR A 243 -21.23 13.52 16.24
C TYR A 243 -21.46 14.86 15.52
N GLU A 244 -20.68 15.12 14.47
CA GLU A 244 -20.70 16.40 13.77
C GLU A 244 -21.92 16.60 12.89
N ILE A 245 -22.41 15.52 12.27
CA ILE A 245 -23.66 15.54 11.48
C ILE A 245 -24.82 15.87 12.42
N LEU A 246 -24.93 15.16 13.55
CA LEU A 246 -26.00 15.40 14.53
C LEU A 246 -25.90 16.79 15.17
N GLY A 247 -24.68 17.23 15.54
CA GLY A 247 -24.44 18.56 16.11
C GLY A 247 -24.82 19.68 15.14
N SER A 248 -24.61 19.46 13.85
CA SER A 248 -25.03 20.37 12.78
C SER A 248 -26.51 20.27 12.41
N GLY A 249 -27.31 19.46 13.12
CA GLY A 249 -28.73 19.27 12.80
C GLY A 249 -28.97 18.51 11.50
N GLY A 250 -28.00 17.73 11.04
CA GLY A 250 -28.15 16.86 9.87
C GLY A 250 -28.94 15.60 10.18
N PHE A 251 -29.68 15.10 9.19
CA PHE A 251 -30.34 13.80 9.27
C PHE A 251 -29.32 12.70 8.94
N LEU A 252 -28.96 11.88 9.91
CA LEU A 252 -27.93 10.86 9.75
C LEU A 252 -28.52 9.49 9.41
N LEU A 253 -28.06 8.89 8.31
CA LEU A 253 -28.23 7.48 7.99
C LEU A 253 -26.85 6.77 7.99
N THR A 254 -26.66 5.77 8.85
CA THR A 254 -25.35 5.10 9.07
C THR A 254 -25.48 3.58 9.15
N ASN A 255 -24.38 2.85 9.30
CA ASN A 255 -24.40 1.40 9.53
C ASN A 255 -25.05 1.05 10.86
N ASP A 256 -25.80 -0.05 10.87
CA ASP A 256 -26.33 -0.65 12.09
C ASP A 256 -25.22 -1.42 12.81
N ILE A 257 -24.61 -0.80 13.82
CA ILE A 257 -23.49 -1.36 14.59
C ILE A 257 -23.73 -1.21 16.10
N PRO A 258 -23.20 -2.10 16.94
CA PRO A 258 -23.41 -2.06 18.39
C PRO A 258 -23.12 -0.70 19.03
N GLU A 259 -22.07 -0.02 18.57
CA GLU A 259 -21.66 1.26 19.14
C GLU A 259 -22.68 2.39 18.93
N ILE A 260 -23.48 2.32 17.86
CA ILE A 260 -24.58 3.27 17.66
C ILE A 260 -25.62 3.09 18.76
N HIS A 261 -26.00 1.85 19.07
CA HIS A 261 -27.00 1.52 20.10
C HIS A 261 -26.53 1.85 21.51
N ARG A 262 -25.20 1.90 21.75
CA ARG A 262 -24.64 2.35 23.04
C ARG A 262 -24.92 3.82 23.30
N LEU A 263 -24.90 4.65 22.27
CA LEU A 263 -24.89 6.12 22.40
C LEU A 263 -26.19 6.79 21.95
N PHE A 264 -26.90 6.20 20.99
CA PHE A 264 -28.05 6.79 20.34
C PHE A 264 -29.19 5.79 20.20
N LYS A 265 -30.43 6.29 20.18
CA LYS A 265 -31.62 5.47 19.92
C LYS A 265 -31.97 5.51 18.44
N VAL A 266 -31.78 4.37 17.76
CA VAL A 266 -32.15 4.20 16.34
C VAL A 266 -33.64 4.43 16.13
N GLY A 267 -34.01 5.12 15.04
CA GLY A 267 -35.39 5.50 14.73
C GLY A 267 -35.85 6.79 15.42
N ARG A 268 -35.18 7.21 16.50
CA ARG A 268 -35.47 8.46 17.21
C ARG A 268 -34.41 9.52 16.95
N ASP A 269 -33.14 9.19 17.19
CA ASP A 269 -32.01 10.15 17.16
C ASP A 269 -31.32 10.17 15.79
N LEU A 270 -31.31 9.02 15.12
CA LEU A 270 -30.71 8.78 13.80
C LEU A 270 -31.29 7.51 13.19
N ILE A 271 -30.98 7.25 11.93
CA ILE A 271 -31.36 6.02 11.22
C ILE A 271 -30.14 5.15 10.94
N THR A 272 -30.32 3.84 11.06
CA THR A 272 -29.31 2.84 10.67
C THR A 272 -29.80 1.95 9.54
N SER A 273 -28.86 1.34 8.83
CA SER A 273 -29.12 0.29 7.84
C SER A 273 -28.15 -0.87 8.05
N SER A 274 -28.68 -2.08 8.00
CA SER A 274 -27.98 -3.35 8.14
C SER A 274 -27.73 -4.04 6.80
N SER A 275 -28.37 -3.59 5.72
CA SER A 275 -28.29 -4.25 4.41
C SER A 275 -28.40 -3.29 3.22
N PRO A 276 -27.86 -3.66 2.03
CA PRO A 276 -27.96 -2.82 0.85
C PRO A 276 -29.40 -2.52 0.42
N VAL A 277 -30.30 -3.51 0.54
CA VAL A 277 -31.73 -3.40 0.18
C VAL A 277 -32.44 -2.44 1.13
N GLU A 278 -32.14 -2.52 2.43
CA GLU A 278 -32.70 -1.63 3.44
C GLU A 278 -32.26 -0.18 3.21
N THR A 279 -30.99 0.06 2.88
CA THR A 279 -30.49 1.40 2.56
C THR A 279 -31.34 2.07 1.48
N VAL A 280 -31.60 1.39 0.36
CA VAL A 280 -32.41 1.94 -0.75
C VAL A 280 -33.83 2.25 -0.28
N LYS A 281 -34.45 1.35 0.49
CA LYS A 281 -35.79 1.57 1.04
C LYS A 281 -35.85 2.78 1.96
N LEU A 282 -34.91 2.91 2.89
CA LEU A 282 -34.84 4.01 3.84
C LEU A 282 -34.60 5.34 3.13
N ILE A 283 -33.72 5.39 2.14
CA ILE A 283 -33.47 6.60 1.34
C ILE A 283 -34.76 7.04 0.65
N ASN A 284 -35.41 6.14 -0.09
CA ASN A 284 -36.65 6.47 -0.81
C ASN A 284 -37.77 6.91 0.14
N TYR A 285 -37.91 6.23 1.29
CA TYR A 285 -38.89 6.58 2.31
C TYR A 285 -38.61 7.98 2.87
N TYR A 286 -37.43 8.22 3.44
CA TYR A 286 -37.18 9.48 4.14
C TYR A 286 -37.09 10.69 3.20
N LEU A 287 -36.76 10.51 1.91
CA LEU A 287 -36.89 11.59 0.91
C LEU A 287 -38.33 12.10 0.76
N GLN A 288 -39.32 11.25 1.00
CA GLN A 288 -40.76 11.60 0.90
C GLN A 288 -41.37 12.03 2.25
N HIS A 289 -40.65 11.87 3.37
CA HIS A 289 -41.16 12.13 4.72
C HIS A 289 -40.36 13.24 5.43
N PRO A 290 -40.41 14.50 4.95
CA PRO A 290 -39.62 15.60 5.51
C PRO A 290 -39.96 15.94 6.97
N GLY A 291 -41.22 15.74 7.39
CA GLY A 291 -41.64 15.97 8.78
C GLY A 291 -40.96 15.02 9.77
N GLU A 292 -40.95 13.73 9.46
CA GLU A 292 -40.24 12.72 10.27
C GLU A 292 -38.73 12.97 10.30
N ARG A 293 -38.14 13.35 9.17
CA ARG A 293 -36.72 13.72 9.14
C ARG A 293 -36.41 14.89 10.07
N GLU A 294 -37.27 15.90 10.12
CA GLU A 294 -37.08 17.06 10.98
C GLU A 294 -37.21 16.71 12.47
N GLU A 295 -38.13 15.82 12.82
CA GLU A 295 -38.24 15.31 14.19
C GLU A 295 -36.98 14.53 14.60
N ILE A 296 -36.49 13.64 13.73
CA ILE A 296 -35.27 12.87 13.97
C ILE A 296 -34.04 13.80 14.08
N ARG A 297 -33.93 14.84 13.23
CA ARG A 297 -32.86 15.85 13.33
C ARG A 297 -32.84 16.54 14.70
N LYS A 298 -34.00 16.98 15.19
CA LYS A 298 -34.13 17.65 16.49
C LYS A 298 -33.72 16.73 17.64
N ASN A 299 -34.21 15.48 17.60
CA ASN A 299 -33.87 14.46 18.61
C ASN A 299 -32.38 14.11 18.57
N GLY A 300 -31.81 13.89 17.38
CA GLY A 300 -30.40 13.62 17.18
C GLY A 300 -29.49 14.73 17.69
N ARG A 301 -29.85 15.99 17.40
CA ARG A 301 -29.16 17.17 17.95
C ARG A 301 -29.17 17.16 19.47
N LYS A 302 -30.34 16.97 20.09
CA LYS A 302 -30.47 16.91 21.56
C LYS A 302 -29.65 15.75 22.15
N ALA A 303 -29.69 14.59 21.52
CA ALA A 303 -28.94 13.41 21.98
C ALA A 303 -27.43 13.62 21.91
N VAL A 304 -26.93 14.37 20.92
CA VAL A 304 -25.49 14.59 20.76
C VAL A 304 -24.91 15.62 21.73
N GLU A 305 -25.71 16.46 22.40
CA GLU A 305 -25.23 17.57 23.26
C GLU A 305 -24.26 17.11 24.36
N SER A 306 -24.45 15.91 24.92
CA SER A 306 -23.56 15.30 25.91
C SER A 306 -22.22 14.80 25.34
N HIS A 307 -22.03 14.89 24.03
CA HIS A 307 -20.87 14.40 23.28
C HIS A 307 -20.05 15.52 22.66
N SER A 308 -20.07 16.72 23.27
CA SER A 308 -19.23 17.84 22.87
C SER A 308 -17.78 17.68 23.34
N TYR A 309 -16.84 18.35 22.67
CA TYR A 309 -15.44 18.40 23.11
C TYR A 309 -15.26 19.09 24.47
N MET A 310 -16.18 19.97 24.88
CA MET A 310 -16.23 20.49 26.25
C MET A 310 -16.40 19.33 27.25
N LYS A 311 -17.36 18.43 27.03
CA LYS A 311 -17.56 17.24 27.88
C LYS A 311 -16.39 16.26 27.83
N ARG A 312 -15.70 16.15 26.68
CA ARG A 312 -14.44 15.37 26.57
C ARG A 312 -13.32 15.99 27.41
N ALA A 313 -13.20 17.32 27.39
CA ALA A 313 -12.18 18.02 28.17
C ALA A 313 -12.45 17.92 29.69
N GLU A 314 -13.70 18.05 30.14
CA GLU A 314 -14.10 17.79 31.54
C GLU A 314 -13.66 16.38 31.97
N PHE A 315 -14.07 15.36 31.22
CA PHE A 315 -13.73 13.97 31.51
C PHE A 315 -12.23 13.71 31.55
N ILE A 316 -11.45 14.29 30.62
CA ILE A 316 -9.98 14.16 30.64
C ILE A 316 -9.41 14.73 31.94
N ILE A 317 -9.86 15.91 32.39
CA ILE A 317 -9.35 16.49 33.64
C ILE A 317 -9.70 15.64 34.85
N ASP A 318 -10.93 15.12 34.92
CA ASP A 318 -11.37 14.26 36.02
C ASP A 318 -10.49 13.00 36.10
N VAL A 319 -10.31 12.31 34.97
CA VAL A 319 -9.46 11.11 34.87
C VAL A 319 -8.01 11.43 35.24
N LEU A 320 -7.41 12.47 34.68
CA LEU A 320 -6.01 12.81 34.98
C LEU A 320 -5.81 13.21 36.46
N THR A 321 -6.82 13.83 37.07
CA THR A 321 -6.82 14.18 38.49
C THR A 321 -6.89 12.93 39.36
N GLU A 322 -7.78 12.00 39.05
CA GLU A 322 -7.92 10.71 39.75
C GLU A 322 -6.61 9.89 39.69
N TYR A 323 -5.98 9.84 38.52
CA TYR A 323 -4.68 9.18 38.34
C TYR A 323 -3.51 9.96 38.98
N GLY A 324 -3.75 11.16 39.52
CA GLY A 324 -2.76 11.98 40.22
C GLY A 324 -1.70 12.60 39.30
N ILE A 325 -2.00 12.75 38.01
CA ILE A 325 -1.08 13.31 37.01
C ILE A 325 -0.70 14.75 37.37
N PHE A 326 -1.62 15.53 37.93
CA PHE A 326 -1.29 16.90 38.38
C PHE A 326 -0.54 16.94 39.72
N ASN A 327 -0.49 15.83 40.47
CA ASN A 327 0.15 15.71 41.79
C ASN A 327 1.53 15.03 41.72
N GLY A 328 2.16 15.01 40.54
CA GLY A 328 3.50 14.46 40.35
C GLY A 328 3.57 12.94 40.23
N LYS A 329 2.44 12.20 40.25
CA LYS A 329 2.44 10.80 39.83
C LYS A 329 2.73 10.76 38.34
N ARG A 330 3.83 10.08 37.98
CA ARG A 330 4.26 9.87 36.60
C ARG A 330 4.35 8.38 36.35
N SER A 331 3.87 7.98 35.20
CA SER A 331 3.87 6.59 34.75
C SER A 331 5.29 6.22 34.36
N SER A 332 5.86 5.19 34.98
CA SER A 332 7.11 4.59 34.52
C SER A 332 6.82 3.21 33.94
N TYR A 333 6.81 3.10 32.62
CA TYR A 333 6.72 1.83 31.92
C TYR A 333 7.96 1.65 31.05
N SER A 334 8.53 0.45 31.10
CA SER A 334 9.68 0.06 30.28
C SER A 334 9.21 -0.86 29.17
N PHE A 335 9.46 -0.47 27.93
CA PHE A 335 9.26 -1.38 26.81
C PHE A 335 10.36 -2.45 26.83
N LYS A 336 9.98 -3.71 27.07
CA LYS A 336 10.90 -4.84 26.85
C LYS A 336 11.06 -5.01 25.34
N LYS A 337 12.18 -4.49 24.81
CA LYS A 337 12.55 -4.52 23.38
C LYS A 337 11.63 -3.62 22.54
N GLU A 338 12.20 -3.02 21.49
CA GLU A 338 11.43 -2.28 20.49
C GLU A 338 10.26 -3.14 20.01
N ILE A 339 9.05 -2.55 19.99
CA ILE A 339 7.86 -3.26 19.52
C ILE A 339 8.17 -3.71 18.10
N LYS A 340 8.10 -5.02 17.88
CA LYS A 340 8.52 -5.61 16.62
C LYS A 340 7.71 -4.95 15.51
N LYS A 341 8.38 -4.17 14.66
CA LYS A 341 7.82 -3.71 13.39
C LYS A 341 7.41 -4.89 12.50
N VAL A 342 7.92 -6.08 12.81
CA VAL A 342 7.66 -7.35 12.14
C VAL A 342 6.72 -8.25 12.93
N TYR A 343 5.59 -8.64 12.35
CA TYR A 343 4.65 -9.62 12.91
C TYR A 343 4.45 -10.80 11.94
N ARG A 344 3.88 -11.91 12.42
CA ARG A 344 3.59 -13.09 11.60
C ARG A 344 2.10 -13.19 11.34
N GLU A 345 1.72 -13.43 10.08
CA GLU A 345 0.35 -13.74 9.69
C GLU A 345 0.37 -14.76 8.55
N GLY A 346 -0.24 -15.92 8.78
CA GLY A 346 -0.17 -17.05 7.84
C GLY A 346 1.27 -17.47 7.53
N ASP A 347 1.58 -17.63 6.24
CA ASP A 347 2.89 -18.07 5.75
C ASP A 347 3.94 -16.95 5.68
N PHE A 348 3.68 -15.74 6.20
CA PHE A 348 4.58 -14.60 6.04
C PHE A 348 4.87 -13.84 7.34
N GLU A 349 6.08 -13.30 7.44
CA GLU A 349 6.39 -12.17 8.31
C GLU A 349 6.13 -10.87 7.55
N PHE A 350 5.43 -9.96 8.20
CA PHE A 350 5.05 -8.65 7.68
C PHE A 350 5.73 -7.56 8.48
N TYR A 351 6.32 -6.58 7.79
CA TYR A 351 6.76 -5.32 8.36
C TYR A 351 5.67 -4.26 8.19
N ASN A 352 5.34 -3.57 9.25
CA ASN A 352 4.41 -2.46 9.19
C ASN A 352 5.13 -1.15 8.90
N VAL A 353 4.90 -0.61 7.70
CA VAL A 353 5.53 0.64 7.24
C VAL A 353 5.12 1.79 8.17
N CYS A 354 6.09 2.49 8.74
CA CYS A 354 5.90 3.68 9.53
C CYS A 354 5.99 4.95 8.66
N ASN A 355 5.55 6.10 9.18
CA ASN A 355 5.69 7.36 8.45
C ASN A 355 7.18 7.77 8.39
N GLY A 356 7.66 8.07 7.19
CA GLY A 356 9.05 8.38 6.91
C GLY A 356 9.90 7.17 6.53
N ASP A 357 9.37 5.95 6.64
CA ASP A 357 10.08 4.77 6.18
C ASP A 357 10.26 4.79 4.66
N THR A 358 11.42 4.34 4.21
CA THR A 358 11.67 3.98 2.83
C THR A 358 11.89 2.48 2.73
N LEU A 359 11.62 1.86 1.56
CA LEU A 359 11.98 0.45 1.37
C LEU A 359 13.47 0.18 1.65
N CYS A 360 14.33 1.17 1.39
CA CYS A 360 15.77 1.06 1.64
C CYS A 360 16.08 0.94 3.14
N ASP A 361 15.41 1.76 3.97
CA ASP A 361 15.63 1.72 5.41
C ASP A 361 15.06 0.45 6.04
N ILE A 362 13.88 0.01 5.57
CA ILE A 362 13.27 -1.26 6.01
C ILE A 362 14.17 -2.46 5.63
N ALA A 363 14.63 -2.49 4.38
CA ALA A 363 15.54 -3.53 3.89
C ALA A 363 16.84 -3.58 4.71
N ARG A 364 17.43 -2.42 5.01
CA ARG A 364 18.64 -2.28 5.82
C ARG A 364 18.41 -2.76 7.26
N GLU A 365 17.31 -2.34 7.87
CA GLU A 365 16.93 -2.71 9.24
C GLU A 365 16.74 -4.21 9.40
N LEU A 366 16.11 -4.85 8.43
CA LEU A 366 15.81 -6.29 8.47
C LEU A 366 16.90 -7.17 7.88
N GLY A 367 17.96 -6.58 7.31
CA GLY A 367 19.02 -7.31 6.64
C GLY A 367 18.55 -8.09 5.41
N ILE A 368 17.54 -7.58 4.68
CA ILE A 368 16.97 -8.22 3.48
C ILE A 368 17.10 -7.31 2.27
N ASN A 369 17.04 -7.87 1.06
CA ASN A 369 17.14 -7.09 -0.16
C ASN A 369 15.82 -6.33 -0.44
N ILE A 370 15.91 -5.06 -0.85
CA ILE A 370 14.75 -4.24 -1.27
C ILE A 370 13.91 -5.00 -2.31
N ASN A 371 14.55 -5.63 -3.29
CA ASN A 371 13.88 -6.38 -4.35
C ASN A 371 13.11 -7.60 -3.80
N SER A 372 13.60 -8.25 -2.75
CA SER A 372 12.86 -9.34 -2.09
C SER A 372 11.57 -8.82 -1.46
N ILE A 373 11.61 -7.65 -0.79
CA ILE A 373 10.40 -7.00 -0.27
C ILE A 373 9.44 -6.65 -1.42
N LYS A 374 9.97 -6.11 -2.52
CA LYS A 374 9.15 -5.74 -3.69
C LYS A 374 8.46 -6.95 -4.31
N ILE A 375 9.20 -8.05 -4.54
CA ILE A 375 8.66 -9.29 -5.10
C ILE A 375 7.58 -9.87 -4.20
N LEU A 376 7.85 -10.01 -2.89
CA LEU A 376 6.88 -10.57 -1.94
C LEU A 376 5.56 -9.79 -1.90
N ASN A 377 5.62 -8.48 -2.15
CA ASN A 377 4.49 -7.56 -2.07
C ASN A 377 3.95 -7.08 -3.42
N ASN A 378 4.46 -7.61 -4.53
CA ASN A 378 4.14 -7.14 -5.89
C ASN A 378 4.32 -5.62 -6.05
N LEU A 379 5.33 -5.03 -5.41
CA LEU A 379 5.62 -3.60 -5.53
C LEU A 379 6.39 -3.30 -6.81
N ILE A 380 5.79 -2.49 -7.67
CA ILE A 380 6.37 -2.03 -8.92
C ILE A 380 7.31 -0.82 -8.74
N SER A 381 7.24 -0.11 -7.61
CA SER A 381 8.11 1.03 -7.30
C SER A 381 8.65 0.95 -5.86
N ASN A 382 9.50 1.90 -5.47
CA ASN A 382 9.95 2.02 -4.09
C ASN A 382 8.96 2.78 -3.20
N LYS A 383 7.82 3.21 -3.76
CA LYS A 383 6.79 3.94 -3.04
C LYS A 383 6.06 2.98 -2.12
N ILE A 384 6.09 3.31 -0.84
CA ILE A 384 5.37 2.62 0.23
C ILE A 384 4.61 3.66 1.04
N TYR A 385 3.56 3.22 1.71
CA TYR A 385 2.67 4.10 2.45
C TYR A 385 2.69 3.76 3.92
N ALA A 386 2.64 4.80 4.75
CA ALA A 386 2.52 4.62 6.18
C ALA A 386 1.29 3.76 6.51
N GLY A 387 1.54 2.70 7.28
CA GLY A 387 0.62 1.65 7.65
C GLY A 387 0.46 0.51 6.66
N GLN A 388 1.11 0.55 5.49
CA GLN A 388 1.11 -0.58 4.56
C GLN A 388 1.80 -1.80 5.20
N PRO A 389 1.14 -2.96 5.29
CA PRO A 389 1.82 -4.20 5.67
C PRO A 389 2.67 -4.69 4.49
N LEU A 390 3.95 -4.91 4.73
CA LEU A 390 4.90 -5.45 3.75
C LEU A 390 5.33 -6.85 4.15
N LYS A 391 5.00 -7.87 3.37
CA LYS A 391 5.63 -9.19 3.45
C LYS A 391 7.15 -9.03 3.32
N VAL A 392 7.87 -9.30 4.38
CA VAL A 392 9.34 -9.20 4.42
C VAL A 392 10.02 -10.55 4.44
N LYS A 393 9.27 -11.61 4.79
CA LYS A 393 9.77 -12.99 4.77
C LYS A 393 8.61 -13.96 4.61
N ARG A 394 8.86 -15.12 4.01
CA ARG A 394 7.95 -16.27 4.04
C ARG A 394 8.41 -17.23 5.15
N VAL A 395 7.51 -17.62 6.04
CA VAL A 395 7.79 -18.46 7.23
C VAL A 395 7.80 -19.96 6.89
N ASN A 396 6.97 -20.38 5.93
CA ASN A 396 6.76 -21.80 5.59
C ASN A 396 7.38 -22.22 4.24
N GLN A 397 8.20 -21.36 3.61
CA GLN A 397 9.18 -21.86 2.65
C GLN A 397 10.42 -22.25 3.43
N ILE A 398 10.76 -23.55 3.37
CA ILE A 398 12.11 -24.03 3.66
C ILE A 398 13.09 -23.02 3.04
N GLN A 399 14.03 -22.51 3.83
CA GLN A 399 15.15 -21.67 3.38
C GLN A 399 15.92 -22.39 2.26
N HIS A 400 15.46 -22.27 1.04
CA HIS A 400 16.23 -22.51 -0.16
C HIS A 400 16.46 -21.09 -0.70
N THR A 401 17.57 -20.38 -0.44
CA THR A 401 18.96 -20.82 -0.35
C THR A 401 19.79 -19.79 0.45
N ASN A 402 20.87 -20.22 1.11
CA ASN A 402 21.89 -19.35 1.72
C ASN A 402 22.79 -18.64 0.67
N TYR A 403 22.35 -18.60 -0.59
CA TYR A 403 23.20 -18.30 -1.74
C TYR A 403 22.57 -17.25 -2.64
N ASP A 404 23.39 -16.35 -3.16
CA ASP A 404 23.10 -15.55 -4.36
C ASP A 404 23.74 -16.22 -5.58
N TYR A 405 23.34 -15.83 -6.79
CA TYR A 405 23.82 -16.46 -8.03
C TYR A 405 24.67 -15.48 -8.85
N TYR A 406 25.85 -15.95 -9.28
CA TYR A 406 26.77 -15.22 -10.14
C TYR A 406 26.92 -15.93 -11.49
N THR A 407 26.87 -15.17 -12.58
CA THR A 407 27.09 -15.68 -13.94
C THR A 407 28.56 -15.52 -14.32
N ILE A 408 29.24 -16.62 -14.65
CA ILE A 408 30.59 -16.61 -15.19
C ILE A 408 30.61 -15.83 -16.51
N CYS A 409 31.40 -14.76 -16.57
CA CYS A 409 31.60 -13.95 -17.77
C CYS A 409 32.94 -14.27 -18.46
N HIS A 410 33.10 -13.81 -19.70
CA HIS A 410 34.39 -13.91 -20.40
C HIS A 410 35.52 -13.30 -19.57
N GLY A 411 36.58 -14.08 -19.33
CA GLY A 411 37.75 -13.69 -18.54
C GLY A 411 37.60 -13.92 -17.03
N ASP A 412 36.44 -14.36 -16.53
CA ASP A 412 36.32 -14.79 -15.14
C ASP A 412 36.98 -16.16 -14.94
N THR A 413 37.71 -16.31 -13.85
CA THR A 413 38.21 -17.57 -13.29
C THR A 413 37.74 -17.71 -11.84
N LEU A 414 37.72 -18.92 -11.27
CA LEU A 414 37.40 -19.08 -9.83
C LEU A 414 38.31 -18.23 -8.94
N GLY A 415 39.59 -18.09 -9.29
CA GLY A 415 40.52 -17.22 -8.56
C GLY A 415 40.14 -15.74 -8.63
N SER A 416 39.67 -15.25 -9.79
CA SER A 416 39.19 -13.86 -9.91
C SER A 416 37.89 -13.62 -9.11
N ILE A 417 37.01 -14.61 -9.05
CA ILE A 417 35.73 -14.57 -8.33
C ILE A 417 35.95 -14.64 -6.82
N SER A 418 36.85 -15.52 -6.39
CA SER A 418 37.33 -15.63 -5.02
C SER A 418 37.82 -14.29 -4.49
N LYS A 419 38.69 -13.61 -5.25
CA LYS A 419 39.17 -12.26 -4.90
C LYS A 419 38.05 -11.24 -4.85
N LYS A 420 37.11 -11.28 -5.80
CA LYS A 420 35.98 -10.35 -5.88
C LYS A 420 35.06 -10.42 -4.66
N PHE A 421 34.73 -11.62 -4.19
CA PHE A 421 33.79 -11.82 -3.08
C PHE A 421 34.48 -12.05 -1.73
N ASN A 422 35.82 -12.00 -1.69
CA ASN A 422 36.60 -12.32 -0.51
C ASN A 422 36.23 -13.69 0.10
N ILE A 423 36.07 -14.69 -0.77
CA ILE A 423 35.68 -16.07 -0.46
C ILE A 423 36.75 -17.01 -1.01
N SER A 424 37.04 -18.14 -0.34
CA SER A 424 38.04 -19.09 -0.88
C SER A 424 37.52 -19.80 -2.13
N VAL A 425 38.43 -20.19 -3.04
CA VAL A 425 38.09 -21.02 -4.20
C VAL A 425 37.46 -22.33 -3.74
N GLU A 426 37.98 -22.93 -2.69
CA GLU A 426 37.49 -24.17 -2.10
C GLU A 426 36.03 -24.03 -1.63
N LYS A 427 35.67 -22.91 -0.98
CA LYS A 427 34.27 -22.67 -0.56
C LYS A 427 33.35 -22.51 -1.75
N ILE A 428 33.75 -21.77 -2.79
CA ILE A 428 32.98 -21.67 -4.03
C ILE A 428 32.76 -23.06 -4.62
N LYS A 429 33.80 -23.90 -4.69
CA LYS A 429 33.69 -25.26 -5.22
C LYS A 429 32.75 -26.13 -4.40
N ILE A 430 32.85 -26.09 -3.07
CA ILE A 430 31.97 -26.82 -2.15
C ILE A 430 30.50 -26.42 -2.37
N ASP A 431 30.21 -25.11 -2.40
CA ASP A 431 28.85 -24.59 -2.54
C ASP A 431 28.20 -24.95 -3.89
N ASN A 432 29.04 -25.19 -4.90
CA ASN A 432 28.64 -25.48 -6.27
C ASN A 432 28.83 -26.93 -6.68
N SER A 433 29.24 -27.81 -5.76
CA SER A 433 29.54 -29.21 -6.04
C SER A 433 30.53 -29.38 -7.22
N MET A 434 31.57 -28.53 -7.27
CA MET A 434 32.61 -28.55 -8.29
C MET A 434 33.84 -29.34 -7.80
N ASP A 435 34.33 -30.26 -8.62
CA ASP A 435 35.56 -31.03 -8.38
C ASP A 435 36.80 -30.37 -9.00
N SER A 436 36.62 -29.56 -10.04
CA SER A 436 37.68 -28.84 -10.76
C SER A 436 37.49 -27.31 -10.73
N ASP A 437 38.52 -26.59 -11.18
CA ASP A 437 38.48 -25.12 -11.30
C ASP A 437 37.95 -24.65 -12.66
N TRP A 438 37.52 -25.62 -13.48
CA TRP A 438 37.04 -25.35 -14.82
C TRP A 438 35.69 -24.64 -14.77
N THR A 439 35.58 -23.56 -15.54
CA THR A 439 34.36 -22.77 -15.68
C THR A 439 34.13 -22.43 -17.14
N TYR A 440 32.88 -22.15 -17.50
CA TYR A 440 32.52 -21.72 -18.85
C TYR A 440 31.59 -20.51 -18.82
N VAL A 441 31.65 -19.71 -19.88
CA VAL A 441 30.85 -18.49 -20.01
C VAL A 441 29.36 -18.83 -19.96
N GLY A 442 28.63 -18.15 -19.08
CA GLY A 442 27.19 -18.37 -18.84
C GLY A 442 26.88 -19.37 -17.73
N GLN A 443 27.88 -20.06 -17.16
CA GLN A 443 27.68 -20.93 -16.01
C GLN A 443 27.16 -20.13 -14.80
N LEU A 444 26.13 -20.64 -14.14
CA LEU A 444 25.63 -20.09 -12.89
C LEU A 444 26.33 -20.76 -11.71
N ILE A 445 26.87 -19.96 -10.80
CA ILE A 445 27.44 -20.43 -9.54
C ILE A 445 26.76 -19.74 -8.35
N LYS A 446 26.54 -20.51 -7.28
CA LYS A 446 26.10 -20.09 -5.96
C LYS A 446 27.26 -19.44 -5.21
N ILE A 447 27.04 -18.23 -4.70
CA ILE A 447 27.95 -17.56 -3.77
C ILE A 447 27.21 -17.39 -2.45
N ASP A 448 27.82 -17.83 -1.36
CA ASP A 448 27.23 -17.70 -0.02
C ASP A 448 26.93 -16.23 0.28
N ARG A 449 25.69 -15.95 0.71
CA ARG A 449 25.19 -14.58 0.87
C ARG A 449 25.98 -13.78 1.91
N GLY A 450 26.66 -14.44 2.84
CA GLY A 450 27.58 -13.78 3.78
C GLY A 450 28.73 -13.03 3.08
N TYR A 451 29.07 -13.42 1.84
CA TYR A 451 30.17 -12.85 1.06
C TYR A 451 29.69 -11.85 -0.01
N THR A 452 28.38 -11.74 -0.23
CA THR A 452 27.80 -10.82 -1.23
C THR A 452 27.18 -9.57 -0.60
N GLN A 453 27.02 -9.53 0.73
CA GLN A 453 26.29 -8.48 1.45
C GLN A 453 26.76 -7.04 1.13
N PHE A 454 28.05 -6.85 0.83
CA PHE A 454 28.64 -5.55 0.50
C PHE A 454 29.20 -5.47 -0.92
N THR A 455 28.89 -6.45 -1.76
CA THR A 455 29.46 -6.59 -3.11
C THR A 455 28.38 -6.40 -4.16
N PHE A 456 28.62 -5.47 -5.10
CA PHE A 456 27.72 -5.29 -6.23
C PHE A 456 27.72 -6.53 -7.14
N LEU A 457 26.53 -7.09 -7.37
CA LEU A 457 26.31 -8.23 -8.26
C LEU A 457 25.84 -7.76 -9.65
N PRO A 458 26.46 -8.24 -10.74
CA PRO A 458 25.90 -8.06 -12.07
C PRO A 458 24.57 -8.80 -12.19
N SER A 459 23.79 -8.47 -13.22
CA SER A 459 22.53 -9.16 -13.52
C SER A 459 22.82 -10.65 -13.75
N THR A 460 22.02 -11.51 -13.13
CA THR A 460 22.16 -12.96 -13.29
C THR A 460 21.56 -13.36 -14.65
N LEU A 461 22.37 -14.00 -15.50
CA LEU A 461 21.91 -14.57 -16.76
C LEU A 461 21.12 -15.85 -16.51
N ILE A 462 19.83 -15.84 -16.82
CA ILE A 462 18.94 -16.98 -16.63
C ILE A 462 18.55 -17.56 -18.00
N SER A 463 19.11 -18.71 -18.34
CA SER A 463 18.68 -19.48 -19.52
C SER A 463 17.66 -20.56 -19.16
N LYS A 464 17.51 -20.87 -17.86
CA LYS A 464 16.65 -21.91 -17.30
C LYS A 464 16.26 -21.51 -15.87
N GLY A 465 15.00 -21.68 -15.50
CA GLY A 465 14.49 -21.34 -14.16
C GLY A 465 15.15 -22.15 -13.02
N PHE A 466 15.08 -21.63 -11.80
CA PHE A 466 15.65 -22.32 -10.63
C PHE A 466 14.84 -23.54 -10.20
N ILE A 467 13.54 -23.55 -10.50
CA ILE A 467 12.64 -24.67 -10.25
C ILE A 467 12.74 -25.67 -11.40
N ASN A 468 13.29 -26.85 -11.14
CA ASN A 468 13.48 -27.92 -12.14
C ASN A 468 12.30 -28.93 -12.19
N GLU A 469 11.13 -28.53 -11.70
CA GLU A 469 9.89 -29.31 -11.79
C GLU A 469 9.29 -29.22 -13.19
N LYS A 470 8.15 -29.90 -13.47
CA LYS A 470 7.42 -29.80 -14.75
C LYS A 470 6.77 -28.43 -14.95
N ILE A 471 7.57 -27.37 -14.91
CA ILE A 471 7.22 -25.97 -15.07
C ILE A 471 8.10 -25.41 -16.18
N ILE A 472 7.54 -24.69 -17.14
CA ILE A 472 8.28 -24.04 -18.22
C ILE A 472 7.70 -22.65 -18.52
N SER A 473 8.41 -21.84 -19.29
CA SER A 473 7.90 -20.56 -19.81
C SER A 473 8.02 -20.51 -21.33
N LEU A 474 6.90 -20.19 -22.01
CA LEU A 474 6.88 -19.91 -23.45
C LEU A 474 6.96 -18.39 -23.64
N THR A 475 8.11 -17.86 -24.03
CA THR A 475 8.35 -16.40 -24.09
C THR A 475 8.32 -15.87 -25.51
N TYR A 476 7.86 -14.64 -25.68
CA TYR A 476 7.70 -14.03 -27.00
C TYR A 476 8.45 -12.70 -27.11
N ASN A 477 9.28 -12.56 -28.14
CA ASN A 477 9.96 -11.31 -28.46
C ASN A 477 9.16 -10.50 -29.47
N ALA A 478 9.08 -9.18 -29.26
CA ALA A 478 8.44 -8.26 -30.18
C ALA A 478 9.44 -7.19 -30.63
N ASN A 479 9.81 -7.26 -31.91
CA ASN A 479 10.59 -6.25 -32.61
C ASN A 479 10.12 -6.24 -34.08
N GLY A 480 10.21 -5.09 -34.76
CA GLY A 480 9.79 -4.98 -36.15
C GLY A 480 8.26 -5.02 -36.32
N PHE A 481 7.73 -6.08 -36.92
CA PHE A 481 6.32 -6.19 -37.34
C PHE A 481 5.41 -6.79 -36.25
N ALA A 482 4.09 -6.72 -36.45
CA ALA A 482 3.07 -7.21 -35.49
C ALA A 482 1.95 -8.06 -36.11
N ASP A 483 2.06 -8.42 -37.40
CA ASP A 483 0.96 -8.98 -38.19
C ASP A 483 0.42 -10.32 -37.67
N LYS A 484 1.19 -11.01 -36.83
CA LYS A 484 0.84 -12.30 -36.21
C LYS A 484 0.56 -12.23 -34.71
N THR A 485 0.68 -11.05 -34.11
CA THR A 485 0.52 -10.85 -32.67
C THR A 485 -0.90 -11.19 -32.23
N GLU A 486 -1.91 -10.76 -32.99
CA GLU A 486 -3.32 -11.00 -32.67
C GLU A 486 -3.65 -12.50 -32.64
N GLU A 487 -3.20 -13.25 -33.65
CA GLU A 487 -3.41 -14.70 -33.74
C GLU A 487 -2.76 -15.44 -32.55
N ILE A 488 -1.56 -15.03 -32.13
CA ILE A 488 -0.86 -15.60 -30.97
C ILE A 488 -1.62 -15.31 -29.68
N LEU A 489 -2.11 -14.07 -29.49
CA LEU A 489 -2.90 -13.69 -28.32
C LEU A 489 -4.21 -14.48 -28.23
N GLU A 490 -4.91 -14.69 -29.34
CA GLU A 490 -6.10 -15.53 -29.37
C GLU A 490 -5.80 -16.97 -28.95
N VAL A 491 -4.69 -17.55 -29.38
CA VAL A 491 -4.27 -18.90 -28.96
C VAL A 491 -3.96 -18.95 -27.46
N LEU A 492 -3.22 -17.96 -26.94
CA LEU A 492 -2.88 -17.90 -25.51
C LEU A 492 -4.15 -17.74 -24.66
N LYS A 493 -5.08 -16.90 -25.09
CA LYS A 493 -6.40 -16.68 -24.46
C LYS A 493 -7.28 -17.93 -24.51
N LYS A 494 -7.36 -18.61 -25.67
CA LYS A 494 -8.06 -19.90 -25.84
C LYS A 494 -7.59 -20.92 -24.81
N HIS A 495 -6.29 -20.94 -24.54
CA HIS A 495 -5.71 -21.84 -23.54
C HIS A 495 -5.70 -21.28 -22.12
N ASN A 496 -6.13 -20.05 -21.87
CA ASN A 496 -6.01 -19.38 -20.57
C ASN A 496 -4.56 -19.41 -20.03
N ILE A 497 -3.60 -19.08 -20.91
CA ILE A 497 -2.17 -18.99 -20.59
C ILE A 497 -1.74 -17.52 -20.54
N GLN A 498 -1.13 -17.15 -19.44
CA GLN A 498 -0.40 -15.89 -19.29
C GLN A 498 1.09 -16.18 -19.25
N THR A 499 1.88 -15.35 -19.93
CA THR A 499 3.32 -15.58 -20.10
C THR A 499 4.09 -14.26 -20.20
N THR A 500 5.40 -14.32 -20.29
CA THR A 500 6.30 -13.17 -20.42
C THR A 500 6.61 -12.84 -21.88
N MET A 501 6.42 -11.57 -22.24
CA MET A 501 6.74 -11.01 -23.54
C MET A 501 7.82 -9.92 -23.41
N PHE A 502 8.86 -9.99 -24.23
CA PHE A 502 9.95 -9.04 -24.26
C PHE A 502 9.71 -8.06 -25.42
N LEU A 503 9.33 -6.83 -25.10
CA LEU A 503 8.90 -5.84 -26.08
C LEU A 503 9.95 -4.74 -26.22
N THR A 504 10.25 -4.33 -27.46
CA THR A 504 11.05 -3.12 -27.65
C THR A 504 10.20 -1.86 -27.46
N GLY A 505 10.82 -0.77 -27.04
CA GLY A 505 10.12 0.51 -26.93
C GLY A 505 9.55 0.99 -28.28
N LYS A 506 10.32 0.84 -29.38
CA LYS A 506 9.83 1.16 -30.74
C LYS A 506 8.63 0.33 -31.16
N TRP A 507 8.58 -0.95 -30.79
CA TRP A 507 7.45 -1.81 -31.12
C TRP A 507 6.19 -1.36 -30.36
N VAL A 508 6.33 -1.00 -29.08
CA VAL A 508 5.22 -0.47 -28.28
C VAL A 508 4.70 0.87 -28.82
N GLU A 509 5.58 1.76 -29.29
CA GLU A 509 5.19 3.01 -29.95
C GLU A 509 4.45 2.79 -31.26
N SER A 510 4.90 1.80 -32.04
CA SER A 510 4.31 1.47 -33.35
C SER A 510 2.97 0.75 -33.23
N PHE A 511 2.82 -0.09 -32.19
CA PHE A 511 1.63 -0.93 -31.99
C PHE A 511 1.02 -0.79 -30.58
N PRO A 512 0.65 0.43 -30.16
CA PRO A 512 0.26 0.71 -28.78
C PRO A 512 -1.04 0.00 -28.38
N THR A 513 -1.95 -0.27 -29.33
CA THR A 513 -3.19 -1.02 -29.07
C THR A 513 -2.91 -2.48 -28.75
N LEU A 514 -2.05 -3.14 -29.53
CA LEU A 514 -1.65 -4.53 -29.26
C LEU A 514 -0.86 -4.62 -27.94
N ALA A 515 0.07 -3.69 -27.72
CA ALA A 515 0.83 -3.64 -26.47
C ALA A 515 -0.08 -3.46 -25.23
N ARG A 516 -1.11 -2.61 -25.30
CA ARG A 516 -2.12 -2.49 -24.21
C ARG A 516 -2.91 -3.78 -24.04
N ARG A 517 -3.28 -4.45 -25.13
CA ARG A 517 -3.99 -5.74 -25.09
C ARG A 517 -3.16 -6.80 -24.34
N ILE A 518 -1.87 -6.91 -24.63
CA ILE A 518 -0.93 -7.82 -23.93
C ILE A 518 -1.02 -7.61 -22.40
N VAL A 519 -0.96 -6.36 -21.94
CA VAL A 519 -1.05 -6.03 -20.51
C VAL A 519 -2.44 -6.33 -19.94
N LEU A 520 -3.51 -5.96 -20.65
CA LEU A 520 -4.90 -6.17 -20.21
C LEU A 520 -5.27 -7.65 -20.07
N GLU A 521 -4.73 -8.52 -20.92
CA GLU A 521 -4.91 -9.98 -20.84
C GLU A 521 -4.04 -10.63 -19.74
N GLY A 522 -3.23 -9.83 -19.04
CA GLY A 522 -2.47 -10.23 -17.87
C GLY A 522 -1.15 -10.93 -18.19
N HIS A 523 -0.65 -10.79 -19.42
CA HIS A 523 0.72 -11.16 -19.75
C HIS A 523 1.72 -10.26 -19.01
N GLU A 524 2.88 -10.82 -18.72
CA GLU A 524 4.01 -10.09 -18.20
C GLU A 524 4.77 -9.43 -19.36
N ILE A 525 5.11 -8.14 -19.24
CA ILE A 525 5.97 -7.45 -20.21
C ILE A 525 7.35 -7.17 -19.59
N ALA A 526 8.40 -7.35 -20.37
CA ALA A 526 9.78 -7.20 -19.96
C ALA A 526 10.59 -6.42 -21.01
N ASN A 527 11.70 -5.83 -20.58
CA ASN A 527 12.50 -4.92 -21.40
C ASN A 527 13.30 -5.69 -22.47
N PHE A 528 13.22 -5.26 -23.72
CA PHE A 528 13.94 -5.84 -24.86
C PHE A 528 14.83 -4.82 -25.61
N SER A 529 15.34 -3.80 -24.90
CA SER A 529 15.95 -2.57 -25.46
C SER A 529 14.95 -1.69 -26.24
N TYR A 530 15.35 -0.49 -26.63
CA TYR A 530 14.45 0.45 -27.30
C TYR A 530 14.43 0.19 -28.81
N SER A 531 15.61 0.05 -29.41
CA SER A 531 15.80 -0.02 -30.85
C SER A 531 16.17 -1.41 -31.38
N HIS A 532 16.39 -2.40 -30.51
CA HIS A 532 16.91 -3.72 -30.88
C HIS A 532 18.34 -3.69 -31.46
N SER A 533 19.17 -2.77 -30.99
CA SER A 533 20.58 -2.64 -31.42
C SER A 533 21.48 -3.71 -30.78
N ASP A 534 22.61 -4.02 -31.42
CA ASP A 534 23.64 -4.88 -30.83
C ASP A 534 24.34 -4.16 -29.67
N LEU A 535 23.95 -4.50 -28.45
CA LEU A 535 24.45 -3.84 -27.24
C LEU A 535 25.94 -4.09 -26.97
N ILE A 536 26.54 -5.13 -27.58
CA ILE A 536 27.98 -5.37 -27.45
C ILE A 536 28.75 -4.18 -28.06
N ARG A 537 28.32 -3.74 -29.24
CA ARG A 537 28.92 -2.65 -30.03
C ARG A 537 28.43 -1.27 -29.61
N THR A 538 27.46 -1.20 -28.71
CA THR A 538 26.86 0.06 -28.25
C THR A 538 27.71 0.68 -27.12
N PRO A 539 27.96 2.01 -27.15
CA PRO A 539 28.61 2.74 -26.06
C PRO A 539 27.86 2.62 -24.72
N TYR A 540 28.57 2.77 -23.61
CA TYR A 540 28.03 2.53 -22.26
C TYR A 540 26.78 3.37 -21.96
N GLU A 541 26.84 4.66 -22.25
CA GLU A 541 25.78 5.64 -22.01
C GLU A 541 24.54 5.32 -22.86
N ASN A 542 24.76 4.92 -24.12
CA ASN A 542 23.69 4.57 -25.04
C ASN A 542 22.99 3.27 -24.65
N ILE A 543 23.70 2.31 -24.02
CA ILE A 543 23.04 1.12 -23.45
C ILE A 543 22.08 1.53 -22.34
N ILE A 544 22.47 2.44 -21.44
CA ILE A 544 21.58 2.93 -20.38
C ILE A 544 20.35 3.61 -20.99
N GLU A 545 20.55 4.40 -22.03
CA GLU A 545 19.48 5.09 -22.75
C GLU A 545 18.49 4.09 -23.41
N GLU A 546 18.99 3.03 -24.03
CA GLU A 546 18.16 1.96 -24.62
C GLU A 546 17.22 1.32 -23.59
N PHE A 547 17.70 1.07 -22.37
CA PHE A 547 16.85 0.53 -21.32
C PHE A 547 15.82 1.54 -20.82
N LYS A 548 16.27 2.76 -20.49
CA LYS A 548 15.42 3.81 -19.94
C LYS A 548 14.31 4.20 -20.90
N LYS A 549 14.63 4.41 -22.18
CA LYS A 549 13.63 4.75 -23.20
C LYS A 549 12.56 3.70 -23.34
N THR A 550 12.90 2.41 -23.26
CA THR A 550 11.88 1.34 -23.27
C THR A 550 10.99 1.40 -22.04
N THR A 551 11.56 1.57 -20.86
CA THR A 551 10.78 1.66 -19.61
C THR A 551 9.90 2.89 -19.57
N ASP A 552 10.39 4.03 -20.06
CA ASP A 552 9.63 5.28 -20.16
C ASP A 552 8.50 5.14 -21.19
N CYS A 553 8.77 4.50 -22.34
CA CYS A 553 7.73 4.14 -23.31
C CYS A 553 6.64 3.24 -22.69
N PHE A 554 7.02 2.22 -21.92
CA PHE A 554 6.05 1.37 -21.21
C PHE A 554 5.21 2.20 -20.22
N LYS A 555 5.82 3.10 -19.45
CA LYS A 555 5.09 3.99 -18.53
C LYS A 555 4.10 4.87 -19.24
N ASP A 556 4.52 5.48 -20.35
CA ASP A 556 3.73 6.48 -21.04
C ASP A 556 2.55 5.85 -21.77
N ILE A 557 2.77 4.71 -22.44
CA ILE A 557 1.78 4.08 -23.31
C ILE A 557 0.97 3.00 -22.58
N LEU A 558 1.61 2.23 -21.71
CA LEU A 558 1.03 1.03 -21.07
C LEU A 558 0.72 1.22 -19.58
N LYS A 559 1.14 2.35 -19.00
CA LYS A 559 0.93 2.68 -17.57
C LYS A 559 1.56 1.65 -16.62
N THR A 560 2.64 1.02 -17.04
CA THR A 560 3.44 0.07 -16.25
C THR A 560 4.91 0.19 -16.63
N GLU A 561 5.84 -0.17 -15.73
CA GLU A 561 7.27 -0.26 -16.05
C GLU A 561 7.66 -1.62 -16.66
N GLY A 562 6.72 -2.57 -16.69
CA GLY A 562 7.02 -3.98 -16.88
C GLY A 562 7.68 -4.61 -15.65
N VAL A 563 7.97 -5.91 -15.73
CA VAL A 563 8.78 -6.57 -14.71
C VAL A 563 10.26 -6.24 -14.90
N PRO A 564 11.08 -6.26 -13.84
CA PRO A 564 12.51 -5.95 -13.92
C PRO A 564 13.32 -7.13 -14.52
N LEU A 565 12.85 -7.65 -15.65
CA LEU A 565 13.51 -8.63 -16.49
C LEU A 565 13.97 -7.96 -17.78
N PHE A 566 15.16 -8.33 -18.23
CA PHE A 566 15.74 -7.82 -19.46
C PHE A 566 16.14 -8.98 -20.36
N ARG A 567 15.85 -8.91 -21.65
CA ARG A 567 16.42 -9.83 -22.66
C ARG A 567 17.33 -9.06 -23.59
N PRO A 568 18.58 -9.51 -23.84
CA PRO A 568 19.47 -8.85 -24.76
C PRO A 568 18.99 -9.02 -26.21
N PRO A 569 18.95 -7.95 -27.02
CA PRO A 569 18.78 -8.06 -28.46
C PRO A 569 19.79 -9.04 -29.06
N LEU A 570 19.36 -9.81 -30.06
CA LEU A 570 20.16 -10.82 -30.73
C LEU A 570 20.68 -11.96 -29.82
N GLY A 571 20.28 -12.01 -28.54
CA GLY A 571 20.86 -12.94 -27.55
C GLY A 571 22.27 -12.56 -27.09
N ASN A 572 22.79 -11.41 -27.53
CA ASN A 572 24.18 -11.00 -27.30
C ASN A 572 24.37 -10.33 -25.93
N TRP A 573 25.20 -10.93 -25.08
CA TRP A 573 25.49 -10.39 -23.75
C TRP A 573 26.99 -10.46 -23.42
N ASN A 574 27.43 -9.61 -22.50
CA ASN A 574 28.76 -9.65 -21.89
C ASN A 574 28.71 -9.03 -20.49
N LYS A 575 29.85 -9.07 -19.78
CA LYS A 575 29.97 -8.53 -18.41
C LYS A 575 29.49 -7.09 -18.29
N LYS A 576 29.87 -6.22 -19.25
CA LYS A 576 29.45 -4.81 -19.31
C LYS A 576 27.92 -4.69 -19.31
N ILE A 577 27.22 -5.48 -20.14
CA ILE A 577 25.76 -5.44 -20.25
C ILE A 577 25.10 -5.93 -18.96
N LEU A 578 25.57 -7.03 -18.36
CA LEU A 578 25.00 -7.56 -17.12
C LEU A 578 25.20 -6.58 -15.94
N GLU A 579 26.34 -5.91 -15.87
CA GLU A 579 26.61 -4.88 -14.85
C GLU A 579 25.71 -3.66 -15.03
N ILE A 580 25.53 -3.17 -16.28
CA ILE A 580 24.62 -2.07 -16.58
C ILE A 580 23.18 -2.43 -16.21
N ALA A 581 22.70 -3.60 -16.64
CA ALA A 581 21.34 -4.08 -16.36
C ALA A 581 21.04 -4.08 -14.86
N SER A 582 21.94 -4.65 -14.04
CA SER A 582 21.77 -4.65 -12.57
C SER A 582 21.81 -3.24 -11.99
N LYS A 583 22.74 -2.37 -12.43
CA LYS A 583 22.84 -0.97 -11.96
C LYS A 583 21.56 -0.17 -12.20
N ILE A 584 20.84 -0.46 -13.27
CA ILE A 584 19.62 0.26 -13.66
C ILE A 584 18.33 -0.49 -13.28
N GLY A 585 18.44 -1.51 -12.41
CA GLY A 585 17.29 -2.13 -11.76
C GLY A 585 16.79 -3.44 -12.37
N TYR A 586 17.56 -4.08 -13.26
CA TYR A 586 17.25 -5.38 -13.85
C TYR A 586 18.18 -6.46 -13.25
N PRO A 587 17.77 -7.14 -12.16
CA PRO A 587 18.59 -8.16 -11.52
C PRO A 587 18.73 -9.45 -12.33
N TYR A 588 17.84 -9.69 -13.30
CA TYR A 588 17.85 -10.90 -14.12
C TYR A 588 17.85 -10.56 -15.61
N THR A 589 18.84 -11.10 -16.31
CA THR A 589 18.93 -11.06 -17.77
C THR A 589 18.45 -12.41 -18.30
N ILE A 590 17.32 -12.42 -18.98
CA ILE A 590 16.63 -13.64 -19.40
C ILE A 590 17.09 -14.04 -20.80
N HIS A 591 17.78 -15.16 -20.86
CA HIS A 591 18.08 -15.89 -22.09
C HIS A 591 17.05 -17.01 -22.28
N TRP A 592 17.31 -17.89 -23.24
CA TRP A 592 16.56 -19.12 -23.46
C TRP A 592 17.52 -20.29 -23.59
N ASN A 593 17.02 -21.49 -23.35
CA ASN A 593 17.73 -22.72 -23.65
C ASN A 593 17.09 -23.52 -24.78
N ILE A 594 15.89 -23.14 -25.22
CA ILE A 594 15.23 -23.67 -26.42
C ILE A 594 14.84 -22.51 -27.34
N ASP A 595 15.45 -22.47 -28.53
CA ASP A 595 15.04 -21.58 -29.63
C ASP A 595 14.07 -22.33 -30.55
N SER A 596 12.86 -21.80 -30.72
CA SER A 596 11.84 -22.38 -31.60
C SER A 596 12.20 -22.27 -33.08
N ASN A 597 13.11 -21.37 -33.46
CA ASN A 597 13.42 -20.98 -34.84
C ASN A 597 12.19 -20.49 -35.64
N ASP A 598 11.16 -20.00 -34.97
CA ASP A 598 9.96 -19.50 -35.63
C ASP A 598 10.23 -18.26 -36.52
N TRP A 599 11.23 -17.46 -36.15
CA TRP A 599 11.73 -16.32 -36.93
C TRP A 599 12.37 -16.68 -38.28
N LYS A 600 12.62 -17.96 -38.56
CA LYS A 600 13.18 -18.44 -39.84
C LYS A 600 12.11 -18.84 -40.86
N GLU A 601 10.85 -18.46 -40.63
CA GLU A 601 9.70 -18.91 -41.44
C GLU A 601 9.57 -20.44 -41.47
N SER A 602 9.84 -21.07 -40.32
CA SER A 602 9.76 -22.53 -40.16
C SER A 602 8.32 -23.03 -40.28
N GLU A 603 8.13 -24.23 -40.85
CA GLU A 603 6.84 -24.94 -40.83
C GLU A 603 6.41 -25.30 -39.39
N VAL A 604 5.09 -25.35 -39.16
CA VAL A 604 4.49 -25.65 -37.84
C VAL A 604 5.10 -26.88 -37.19
N ASP A 605 5.20 -28.01 -37.91
CA ASP A 605 5.73 -29.27 -37.37
C ASP A 605 7.21 -29.22 -37.04
N SER A 606 7.98 -28.36 -37.71
CA SER A 606 9.39 -28.13 -37.39
C SER A 606 9.54 -27.41 -36.04
N ILE A 607 8.73 -26.37 -35.83
CA ILE A 607 8.68 -25.62 -34.56
C ILE A 607 8.24 -26.53 -33.41
N VAL A 608 7.16 -27.30 -33.62
CA VAL A 608 6.63 -28.24 -32.61
C VAL A 608 7.69 -29.27 -32.22
N ARG A 609 8.33 -29.95 -33.19
CA ARG A 609 9.40 -30.93 -32.89
C ARG A 609 10.57 -30.28 -32.17
N LYS A 610 11.03 -29.11 -32.62
CA LYS A 610 12.17 -28.41 -32.01
C LYS A 610 11.93 -28.15 -30.51
N VAL A 611 10.71 -27.77 -30.13
CA VAL A 611 10.36 -27.55 -28.73
C VAL A 611 10.12 -28.88 -28.00
N MET A 612 9.26 -29.73 -28.53
CA MET A 612 8.76 -30.93 -27.82
C MET A 612 9.82 -32.03 -27.64
N ASP A 613 10.81 -32.11 -28.53
CA ASP A 613 11.91 -33.08 -28.42
C ASP A 613 12.95 -32.68 -27.38
N ASN A 614 13.01 -31.39 -27.02
CA ASN A 614 14.04 -30.84 -26.13
C ASN A 614 13.51 -30.42 -24.76
N VAL A 615 12.20 -30.18 -24.62
CA VAL A 615 11.60 -29.60 -23.42
C VAL A 615 11.75 -30.46 -22.17
N LYS A 616 12.27 -29.83 -21.12
CA LYS A 616 12.46 -30.33 -19.77
C LYS A 616 11.93 -29.32 -18.77
N GLY A 617 11.73 -29.76 -17.53
CA GLY A 617 11.39 -28.86 -16.42
C GLY A 617 12.39 -27.72 -16.29
N GLY A 618 11.91 -26.51 -15.99
CA GLY A 618 12.69 -25.28 -15.86
C GLY A 618 12.98 -24.55 -17.18
N ASP A 619 12.64 -25.10 -18.34
CA ASP A 619 13.03 -24.52 -19.64
C ASP A 619 12.32 -23.20 -19.96
N ILE A 620 13.07 -22.29 -20.61
CA ILE A 620 12.59 -21.05 -21.19
C ILE A 620 12.69 -21.17 -22.71
N VAL A 621 11.53 -21.11 -23.37
CA VAL A 621 11.40 -21.27 -24.83
C VAL A 621 11.25 -19.89 -25.48
N LEU A 622 12.01 -19.63 -26.54
CA LEU A 622 11.94 -18.39 -27.32
C LEU A 622 11.03 -18.54 -28.55
N PHE A 623 10.08 -17.60 -28.68
CA PHE A 623 9.27 -17.33 -29.88
C PHE A 623 9.30 -15.83 -30.22
N HIS A 624 8.70 -15.47 -31.35
CA HIS A 624 8.55 -14.10 -31.84
C HIS A 624 7.09 -13.79 -32.20
N LEU A 625 6.64 -12.56 -31.91
CA LEU A 625 5.25 -12.15 -32.13
C LEU A 625 4.87 -11.91 -33.60
N ASN A 626 5.79 -12.13 -34.53
CA ASN A 626 5.62 -11.93 -35.97
C ASN A 626 5.86 -13.20 -36.80
N GLY A 627 6.13 -14.35 -36.19
CA GLY A 627 6.35 -15.60 -36.93
C GLY A 627 5.04 -16.16 -37.52
N ASN A 628 5.03 -16.47 -38.82
CA ASN A 628 3.83 -16.91 -39.54
C ASN A 628 3.22 -18.20 -38.96
N SER A 629 4.06 -19.14 -38.55
CA SER A 629 3.64 -20.45 -38.00
C SER A 629 3.51 -20.45 -36.47
N THR A 630 3.83 -19.34 -35.80
CA THR A 630 3.99 -19.30 -34.33
C THR A 630 2.69 -19.56 -33.59
N ALA A 631 1.56 -19.00 -34.04
CA ALA A 631 0.25 -19.20 -33.40
C ALA A 631 -0.17 -20.69 -33.45
N ALA A 632 -0.14 -21.30 -34.63
CA ALA A 632 -0.49 -22.70 -34.82
C ALA A 632 0.45 -23.64 -34.04
N ALA A 633 1.76 -23.40 -34.06
CA ALA A 633 2.71 -24.19 -33.29
C ALA A 633 2.48 -24.03 -31.78
N THR A 634 2.18 -22.82 -31.31
CA THR A 634 1.87 -22.54 -29.89
C THR A 634 0.63 -23.34 -29.43
N ASP A 635 -0.43 -23.40 -30.24
CA ASP A 635 -1.67 -24.13 -29.93
C ASP A 635 -1.40 -25.63 -29.69
N ILE A 636 -0.58 -26.23 -30.56
CA ILE A 636 -0.18 -27.64 -30.48
C ILE A 636 0.74 -27.85 -29.27
N ILE A 637 1.77 -27.02 -29.10
CA ILE A 637 2.75 -27.13 -28.01
C ILE A 637 2.06 -27.04 -26.65
N ILE A 638 1.16 -26.06 -26.43
CA ILE A 638 0.42 -25.94 -25.16
C ILE A 638 -0.39 -27.21 -24.88
N SER A 639 -1.06 -27.74 -25.90
CA SER A 639 -1.87 -28.95 -25.80
C SER A 639 -1.03 -30.17 -25.42
N GLU A 640 0.12 -30.37 -26.07
CA GLU A 640 1.04 -31.49 -25.79
C GLU A 640 1.73 -31.37 -24.43
N LEU A 641 2.14 -30.17 -24.03
CA LEU A 641 2.72 -29.91 -22.72
C LEU A 641 1.74 -30.22 -21.59
N ARG A 642 0.47 -29.85 -21.75
CA ARG A 642 -0.61 -30.19 -20.80
C ARG A 642 -0.80 -31.69 -20.67
N LYS A 643 -0.82 -32.43 -21.78
CA LYS A 643 -0.86 -33.91 -21.75
C LYS A 643 0.32 -34.50 -20.97
N LYS A 644 1.51 -33.90 -21.11
CA LYS A 644 2.71 -34.28 -20.37
C LYS A 644 2.78 -33.74 -18.93
N LYS A 645 1.72 -33.06 -18.46
CA LYS A 645 1.59 -32.44 -17.12
C LYS A 645 2.61 -31.33 -16.84
N TYR A 646 3.01 -30.59 -17.87
CA TYR A 646 3.76 -29.36 -17.70
C TYR A 646 2.84 -28.19 -17.36
N LYS A 647 3.27 -27.35 -16.42
CA LYS A 647 2.68 -26.04 -16.14
C LYS A 647 3.44 -24.98 -16.93
N ILE A 648 2.71 -24.14 -17.65
CA ILE A 648 3.28 -22.97 -18.33
C ILE A 648 3.05 -21.77 -17.44
N VAL A 649 4.11 -21.02 -17.13
CA VAL A 649 4.10 -19.89 -16.21
C VAL A 649 4.86 -18.70 -16.80
N LYS A 650 4.71 -17.53 -16.17
CA LYS A 650 5.57 -16.36 -16.44
C LYS A 650 6.99 -16.64 -15.97
N VAL A 651 7.98 -16.00 -16.60
CA VAL A 651 9.39 -16.14 -16.22
C VAL A 651 9.59 -15.77 -14.74
N SER A 652 8.95 -14.70 -14.24
CA SER A 652 9.07 -14.31 -12.83
C SER A 652 8.71 -15.41 -11.84
N GLU A 653 7.74 -16.27 -12.19
CA GLU A 653 7.29 -17.38 -11.33
C GLU A 653 8.31 -18.53 -11.27
N MET A 654 9.25 -18.59 -12.23
CA MET A 654 10.32 -19.60 -12.27
C MET A 654 11.58 -19.17 -11.51
N LEU A 655 11.65 -17.91 -11.08
CA LEU A 655 12.79 -17.30 -10.39
C LEU A 655 12.63 -17.24 -8.86
N ILE A 656 11.49 -17.69 -8.33
CA ILE A 656 11.08 -17.56 -6.91
C ILE A 656 11.28 -18.86 -6.13
#